data_AF-A0A9N9FPI4-F1
#
_entry.id   AF-A0A9N9FPI4-F1
#
_cell.length_a   1.000
_cell.length_b   1.000
_cell.length_c   1.000
_cell.angle_alpha   90.00
_cell.angle_beta   90.00
_cell.angle_gamma   90.00
#
_symmetry.space_group_name_H-M   'P 1'
#
loop_
_entity.id
_entity.type
_entity.pdbx_description
1 polymer ?
#
loop_
_entity_poly.entity_id
_entity_poly.type
_entity_poly.pdbx_seq_one_letter_code
_entity_poly.pdbx_strand_id
1 'polypeptide(L)'
;MSSSKSKDKYVKNKSLYTLPLPIPLSPTTSSIFSSILSFFSNYLTSTNSAQNPLQSSSGNRKPRGTFDPLSNSVIVSGEEDIEKLWKQGFFGKGNLSRSEPTWCGRGKDDKNAKITNDLVADDATTKDSKADKISPDIEGTSHVTGDKDVKILAEIVDIDEKSKIDHEDLCEMEYYKGKRSSSNDVNDKNDNEDGQVKEHLQLTTEEAFFLCFGIGSLDIYDVNKVIVSNYRLHLSPSLKISKRQNLMTIQECWNKFRIASIAHHSTIKDKQPSSSVQFDDPLLTVNNQFDNPFVIRYVAFHYFRSLGWVVGRGNKFGTDFVLYEKGPVFKHAEYGVVILPCHNIRNDDSNDLYFRKNVTSSWQSMMNLTRVCGQVKKSLVFCHVIIPVSRTYETSSNDRSNKIISSFDLSFGSAFGGKSMEGSLKCLLEDPLECLRNYKIREVQLEMSNSIVVLAPVSESQSQILTKEALEFLAKLQRAFNPIRKALLQRRVLRQQELDRGVLPDFLLETAHIREDDSWRGAYPAPGLVDRRVEITGPVDRKMVINALNSGAYTYMADFEDSNAPTWNNNVDGQVNLRDAVRGTITYTNPGNKKQYALRKDGKLATLIVRPRGWHLEEKHVLIDGVPASASIFDFALYFFHNAKKLIEKGSGPYFYLPKMESHLEARLWNDIFNVAQDLLGIPRGTIRATVLIETILAAFEMDEIIYELREHSAGLNCGRWDYIFSVIKKFRKNPDFVLPDRSDVTMTTPFMDAYVRLLIKTCHRRGVHAMGGMAAQIPIKNDPKANEAAIEKVRLDKLREVKAGHDGTWVAHPDLVKVALDIFNENLKTPNQIYVRREEVNVTALDLLNTNISGSITEKGIRGNISVGLTYIESWLRGLGCVPIHNLMEDAATAEISRSQLWQWAKHGVRTSEGKKVTPEYLLKLLDEELVKVEKQLGPQNFSSSKYVLAKRYMANQITGKEYAEFITTLLYDEITTIQNKAKL
;
A
#
# COMPACT_ATOMS: atom_id res chain seq x y z
N MET A 1 44.83 -9.31 -17.88
CA MET A 1 45.64 -8.80 -16.75
C MET A 1 45.06 -7.54 -16.05
N SER A 2 43.88 -7.02 -16.41
CA SER A 2 43.29 -5.81 -15.77
C SER A 2 42.31 -6.07 -14.61
N SER A 3 41.83 -7.31 -14.39
CA SER A 3 40.87 -7.59 -13.31
C SER A 3 41.51 -7.79 -11.93
N SER A 4 42.77 -8.25 -11.85
CA SER A 4 43.47 -8.47 -10.57
C SER A 4 43.87 -7.16 -9.88
N LYS A 5 44.45 -6.20 -10.62
CA LYS A 5 44.79 -4.85 -10.12
C LYS A 5 43.56 -4.07 -9.59
N SER A 6 42.36 -4.40 -10.04
CA SER A 6 41.11 -3.72 -9.67
C SER A 6 40.49 -4.22 -8.36
N LYS A 7 40.72 -5.49 -7.98
CA LYS A 7 40.32 -6.02 -6.67
C LYS A 7 41.22 -5.47 -5.56
N ASP A 8 42.50 -5.29 -5.85
CA ASP A 8 43.49 -4.77 -4.88
C ASP A 8 43.19 -3.33 -4.43
N LYS A 9 42.67 -2.46 -5.31
CA LYS A 9 42.35 -1.06 -4.97
C LYS A 9 41.10 -0.93 -4.09
N TYR A 10 40.09 -1.79 -4.28
CA TYR A 10 38.89 -1.86 -3.43
C TYR A 10 39.23 -2.38 -2.03
N VAL A 11 40.05 -3.44 -1.94
CA VAL A 11 40.53 -3.97 -0.65
C VAL A 11 41.41 -2.93 0.07
N LYS A 12 42.27 -2.20 -0.66
CA LYS A 12 43.05 -1.07 -0.10
C LYS A 12 42.18 0.06 0.43
N ASN A 13 41.17 0.50 -0.33
CA ASN A 13 40.27 1.58 0.12
C ASN A 13 39.42 1.14 1.31
N LYS A 14 38.97 -0.13 1.33
CA LYS A 14 38.28 -0.72 2.48
C LYS A 14 39.17 -0.70 3.72
N SER A 15 40.46 -1.06 3.63
CA SER A 15 41.39 -0.98 4.76
C SER A 15 41.79 0.45 5.16
N LEU A 16 41.76 1.41 4.23
CA LEU A 16 42.13 2.82 4.46
C LEU A 16 41.05 3.61 5.21
N TYR A 17 39.78 3.21 5.11
CA TYR A 17 38.63 3.99 5.64
C TYR A 17 37.79 3.23 6.68
N THR A 18 38.19 2.02 7.07
CA THR A 18 37.56 1.24 8.15
C THR A 18 37.94 1.80 9.52
N LEU A 19 37.20 2.80 10.01
CA LEU A 19 37.15 3.13 11.44
C LEU A 19 35.71 2.93 11.94
N PRO A 20 35.45 2.03 12.91
CA PRO A 20 34.14 1.91 13.53
C PRO A 20 33.92 3.03 14.59
N LEU A 21 32.67 3.44 14.79
CA LEU A 21 32.28 4.19 15.99
C LEU A 21 32.15 3.20 17.17
N PRO A 22 32.68 3.51 18.38
CA PRO A 22 33.36 4.73 18.79
C PRO A 22 34.84 4.76 18.35
N ILE A 23 35.29 5.91 17.82
CA ILE A 23 36.66 6.10 17.30
C ILE A 23 37.70 5.73 18.38
N PRO A 24 38.60 4.75 18.15
CA PRO A 24 39.66 4.43 19.10
C PRO A 24 40.74 5.52 19.03
N LEU A 25 40.84 6.36 20.07
CA LEU A 25 42.05 7.11 20.37
C LEU A 25 43.05 6.13 21.01
N SER A 26 44.35 6.26 20.71
CA SER A 26 45.38 5.41 21.34
C SER A 26 45.28 5.46 22.87
N PRO A 27 45.54 4.35 23.58
CA PRO A 27 45.32 4.28 25.02
C PRO A 27 46.23 5.27 25.74
N THR A 28 45.65 6.32 26.34
CA THR A 28 46.27 6.95 27.51
C THR A 28 46.15 5.95 28.65
N THR A 29 47.30 5.49 29.14
CA THR A 29 47.46 4.66 30.34
C THR A 29 46.52 5.13 31.45
N SER A 30 45.59 4.26 31.89
CA SER A 30 45.12 4.28 33.28
C SER A 30 46.33 3.92 34.15
N SER A 31 46.57 4.48 35.34
CA SER A 31 45.71 4.39 36.52
C SER A 31 46.41 5.08 37.70
N ILE A 32 45.61 5.56 38.67
CA ILE A 32 45.92 5.71 40.12
C ILE A 32 47.12 6.58 40.51
N PHE A 33 46.88 7.79 41.03
CA PHE A 33 47.21 8.17 42.41
C PHE A 33 46.58 9.53 42.74
N SER A 34 45.83 9.55 43.84
CA SER A 34 45.35 10.76 44.50
C SER A 34 46.50 11.46 45.23
N SER A 35 46.26 12.74 45.53
CA SER A 35 46.70 13.45 46.74
C SER A 35 47.77 14.54 46.57
N ILE A 36 47.27 15.78 46.74
CA ILE A 36 47.81 16.88 47.55
C ILE A 36 49.09 17.55 47.04
N LEU A 37 48.87 18.75 46.48
CA LEU A 37 49.68 19.96 46.66
C LEU A 37 51.20 19.74 46.74
N SER A 38 51.87 19.84 45.61
CA SER A 38 53.03 20.72 45.53
C SER A 38 53.17 21.24 44.10
N PHE A 39 52.83 22.50 43.86
CA PHE A 39 53.61 23.70 44.17
C PHE A 39 54.67 23.97 43.10
N PHE A 40 54.59 25.18 42.55
CA PHE A 40 55.58 25.84 41.71
C PHE A 40 55.78 25.25 40.31
N SER A 41 55.28 25.96 39.30
CA SER A 41 56.14 26.57 38.28
C SER A 41 55.31 26.94 37.05
N ASN A 42 54.75 28.14 37.08
CA ASN A 42 54.76 28.97 35.88
C ASN A 42 56.19 29.05 35.38
N TYR A 43 56.52 28.44 34.24
CA TYR A 43 57.48 29.03 33.30
C TYR A 43 57.64 28.15 32.05
N LEU A 44 57.76 28.85 30.91
CA LEU A 44 58.47 28.45 29.70
C LEU A 44 57.74 27.59 28.65
N THR A 45 57.18 28.35 27.70
CA THR A 45 57.61 28.38 26.29
C THR A 45 57.73 27.06 25.53
N SER A 46 56.89 26.99 24.50
CA SER A 46 57.23 26.78 23.09
C SER A 46 58.03 25.54 22.67
N THR A 47 57.59 25.03 21.53
CA THR A 47 58.28 24.19 20.54
C THR A 47 58.17 22.69 20.66
N ASN A 48 57.90 22.12 19.48
CA ASN A 48 57.99 20.74 19.01
C ASN A 48 56.71 19.91 19.21
N SER A 49 55.78 19.89 18.26
CA SER A 49 55.83 19.14 16.99
C SER A 49 56.05 17.63 17.18
N ALA A 50 54.94 16.91 17.04
CA ALA A 50 54.72 15.65 16.31
C ALA A 50 55.79 14.54 16.35
N GLN A 51 55.31 13.32 16.61
CA GLN A 51 55.52 12.19 15.71
C GLN A 51 54.31 11.23 15.77
N ASN A 52 53.56 11.17 14.67
CA ASN A 52 52.51 10.17 14.38
C ASN A 52 53.00 9.30 13.21
N PRO A 53 52.86 7.95 13.23
CA PRO A 53 53.45 7.08 12.23
C PRO A 53 52.53 6.85 11.02
N LEU A 54 52.42 7.85 10.14
CA LEU A 54 51.99 7.71 8.73
C LEU A 54 52.65 8.84 7.91
N GLN A 55 53.98 8.84 7.83
CA GLN A 55 54.71 9.59 6.81
C GLN A 55 55.37 8.59 5.85
N SER A 56 54.74 8.36 4.71
CA SER A 56 55.45 7.99 3.49
C SER A 56 55.85 9.27 2.76
N SER A 57 57.09 9.71 2.99
CA SER A 57 58.01 10.32 2.02
C SER A 57 57.42 10.98 0.75
N SER A 58 56.98 12.22 0.88
CA SER A 58 57.18 13.38 -0.03
C SER A 58 56.42 14.54 0.60
N GLY A 59 56.89 15.78 0.48
CA GLY A 59 56.40 16.97 1.20
C GLY A 59 54.92 17.33 0.97
N ASN A 60 54.00 16.53 1.49
CA ASN A 60 52.60 16.54 1.09
C ASN A 60 51.78 17.44 2.03
N ARG A 61 51.65 18.71 1.66
CA ARG A 61 50.67 19.65 2.23
C ARG A 61 49.26 19.02 2.20
N LYS A 62 48.47 19.25 3.25
CA LYS A 62 47.06 18.85 3.29
C LYS A 62 46.27 19.70 2.28
N PRO A 63 45.34 19.09 1.53
CA PRO A 63 44.35 19.82 0.76
C PRO A 63 43.71 20.95 1.55
N ARG A 64 43.56 22.14 0.94
CA ARG A 64 42.90 23.28 1.56
C ARG A 64 41.49 23.49 0.97
N GLY A 65 40.50 23.44 1.84
CA GLY A 65 39.11 23.76 1.52
C GLY A 65 38.67 25.07 2.15
N THR A 66 37.77 25.79 1.50
CA THR A 66 37.15 27.00 2.04
C THR A 66 35.67 26.73 2.28
N PHE A 67 35.18 26.96 3.49
CA PHE A 67 33.76 26.78 3.78
C PHE A 67 32.94 27.93 3.19
N ASP A 68 31.94 27.59 2.39
CA ASP A 68 30.94 28.53 1.88
C ASP A 68 29.60 28.29 2.60
N PRO A 69 29.18 29.22 3.48
CA PRO A 69 27.92 29.13 4.21
C PRO A 69 26.68 29.15 3.31
N LEU A 70 26.73 29.80 2.13
CA LEU A 70 25.58 29.96 1.25
C LEU A 70 25.21 28.64 0.56
N SER A 71 26.21 27.93 0.03
CA SER A 71 26.00 26.62 -0.61
C SER A 71 26.04 25.44 0.37
N ASN A 72 26.31 25.72 1.66
CA ASN A 72 26.54 24.73 2.72
C ASN A 72 27.51 23.63 2.25
N SER A 73 28.68 24.05 1.77
CA SER A 73 29.68 23.17 1.16
C SER A 73 31.10 23.70 1.38
N VAL A 74 32.10 22.84 1.16
CA VAL A 74 33.51 23.21 1.23
C VAL A 74 34.11 23.16 -0.17
N ILE A 75 34.62 24.30 -0.63
CA ILE A 75 35.17 24.48 -1.97
C ILE A 75 36.69 24.27 -1.92
N VAL A 76 37.18 23.35 -2.73
CA VAL A 76 38.61 23.10 -2.95
C VAL A 76 38.94 23.55 -4.37
N SER A 77 39.86 24.51 -4.51
CA SER A 77 40.19 25.12 -5.81
C SER A 77 41.62 24.83 -6.27
N GLY A 78 42.45 24.19 -5.44
CA GLY A 78 43.82 23.83 -5.81
C GLY A 78 43.85 22.58 -6.69
N GLU A 79 44.53 22.64 -7.83
CA GLU A 79 44.61 21.52 -8.78
C GLU A 79 45.20 20.24 -8.16
N GLU A 80 46.35 20.35 -7.49
CA GLU A 80 46.98 19.24 -6.76
C GLU A 80 46.09 18.70 -5.61
N ASP A 81 45.38 19.61 -4.93
CA ASP A 81 44.49 19.28 -3.81
C ASP A 81 43.26 18.49 -4.30
N ILE A 82 42.70 18.86 -5.46
CA ILE A 82 41.57 18.20 -6.11
C ILE A 82 41.97 16.81 -6.62
N GLU A 83 43.12 16.70 -7.31
CA GLU A 83 43.59 15.41 -7.83
C GLU A 83 43.85 14.40 -6.69
N LYS A 84 44.39 14.89 -5.57
CA LYS A 84 44.64 14.09 -4.37
C LYS A 84 43.34 13.57 -3.74
N LEU A 85 42.32 14.43 -3.60
CA LEU A 85 41.00 14.04 -3.09
C LEU A 85 40.27 13.08 -4.05
N TRP A 86 40.38 13.31 -5.35
CA TRP A 86 39.79 12.47 -6.39
C TRP A 86 40.41 11.06 -6.38
N LYS A 87 41.74 10.94 -6.28
CA LYS A 87 42.44 9.64 -6.14
C LYS A 87 42.05 8.90 -4.87
N GLN A 88 41.63 9.62 -3.82
CA GLN A 88 41.14 9.08 -2.56
C GLN A 88 39.65 8.67 -2.58
N GLY A 89 38.95 8.91 -3.70
CA GLY A 89 37.55 8.51 -3.88
C GLY A 89 36.53 9.56 -3.42
N PHE A 90 36.93 10.83 -3.35
CA PHE A 90 36.03 11.96 -3.09
C PHE A 90 35.81 12.74 -4.38
N PHE A 91 34.56 12.83 -4.82
CA PHE A 91 34.21 13.30 -6.17
C PHE A 91 33.46 14.64 -6.17
N GLY A 92 32.89 15.07 -5.04
CA GLY A 92 32.19 16.36 -4.90
C GLY A 92 30.88 16.51 -5.72
N LYS A 93 30.26 17.70 -5.66
CA LYS A 93 29.12 18.13 -6.47
C LYS A 93 29.56 19.05 -7.62
N GLY A 94 28.91 18.96 -8.78
CA GLY A 94 29.01 19.97 -9.86
C GLY A 94 29.33 19.41 -11.25
N ASN A 95 28.86 20.09 -12.29
CA ASN A 95 28.66 19.64 -13.69
C ASN A 95 29.87 19.11 -14.49
N LEU A 96 31.05 18.95 -13.90
CA LEU A 96 32.25 18.39 -14.55
C LEU A 96 32.91 17.24 -13.74
N SER A 97 32.37 16.89 -12.56
CA SER A 97 32.93 15.91 -11.61
C SER A 97 32.86 14.42 -12.04
N ARG A 98 32.32 14.13 -13.23
CA ARG A 98 32.24 12.75 -13.76
C ARG A 98 33.51 12.30 -14.49
N SER A 99 34.41 13.24 -14.79
CA SER A 99 35.62 13.00 -15.59
C SER A 99 36.87 13.02 -14.71
N GLU A 100 37.95 12.39 -15.17
CA GLU A 100 39.28 12.71 -14.65
C GLU A 100 39.51 14.22 -14.80
N PRO A 101 40.12 14.90 -13.83
CA PRO A 101 40.32 16.35 -13.91
C PRO A 101 41.16 16.70 -15.15
N THR A 102 40.58 17.40 -16.14
CA THR A 102 41.23 17.68 -17.45
C THR A 102 41.74 19.12 -17.52
N TRP A 103 42.85 19.38 -16.84
CA TRP A 103 43.28 20.74 -16.51
C TRP A 103 43.92 21.57 -17.63
N CYS A 104 43.88 21.14 -18.90
CA CYS A 104 44.36 21.96 -20.04
C CYS A 104 43.93 21.41 -21.42
N GLY A 105 42.66 21.01 -21.59
CA GLY A 105 42.18 20.46 -22.87
C GLY A 105 41.17 21.34 -23.60
N ARG A 106 40.14 21.81 -22.91
CA ARG A 106 38.92 22.29 -23.58
C ARG A 106 38.90 23.77 -23.96
N GLY A 107 39.97 24.52 -23.70
CA GLY A 107 40.07 25.94 -24.05
C GLY A 107 40.86 26.25 -25.33
N LYS A 108 41.52 25.26 -25.95
CA LYS A 108 42.33 25.47 -27.16
C LYS A 108 41.58 25.17 -28.47
N ASP A 109 40.55 24.32 -28.42
CA ASP A 109 39.79 23.94 -29.62
C ASP A 109 38.69 24.96 -29.99
N ASP A 110 38.26 25.81 -29.05
CA ASP A 110 37.22 26.84 -29.28
C ASP A 110 37.71 28.07 -30.07
N LYS A 111 39.02 28.21 -30.32
CA LYS A 111 39.54 29.30 -31.18
C LYS A 111 39.60 28.96 -32.66
N ASN A 112 39.54 27.67 -33.03
CA ASN A 112 39.51 27.24 -34.43
C ASN A 112 38.10 26.86 -34.93
N ALA A 113 37.12 26.71 -34.03
CA ALA A 113 35.74 26.33 -34.38
C ALA A 113 34.81 27.52 -34.71
N LYS A 114 35.35 28.62 -35.24
CA LYS A 114 34.55 29.78 -35.69
C LYS A 114 34.40 29.91 -37.20
N ILE A 115 34.74 28.86 -37.96
CA ILE A 115 34.53 28.79 -39.40
C ILE A 115 34.02 27.38 -39.73
N THR A 116 32.72 27.16 -39.54
CA THR A 116 31.81 26.35 -40.38
C THR A 116 30.52 26.11 -39.60
N ASN A 117 29.40 26.54 -40.16
CA ASN A 117 28.06 26.25 -39.67
C ASN A 117 27.70 24.77 -39.88
N ASP A 118 26.75 24.33 -39.05
CA ASP A 118 25.89 23.14 -39.11
C ASP A 118 26.29 21.90 -38.29
N LEU A 119 25.46 21.70 -37.24
CA LEU A 119 24.92 20.47 -36.66
C LEU A 119 25.90 19.35 -36.25
N VAL A 120 25.76 18.87 -35.01
CA VAL A 120 25.35 17.48 -34.70
C VAL A 120 25.18 17.33 -33.17
N ALA A 121 24.03 16.78 -32.80
CA ALA A 121 23.74 16.18 -31.50
C ALA A 121 24.27 14.75 -31.50
N ASP A 122 24.93 14.30 -30.43
CA ASP A 122 25.26 12.88 -30.27
C ASP A 122 24.88 12.35 -28.89
N ASP A 123 23.87 11.49 -28.96
CA ASP A 123 23.48 10.47 -27.98
C ASP A 123 23.82 9.13 -28.66
N ALA A 124 24.91 8.46 -28.24
CA ALA A 124 25.15 7.06 -28.63
C ALA A 124 26.20 6.38 -27.74
N THR A 125 25.77 5.37 -26.99
CA THR A 125 26.55 4.13 -26.83
C THR A 125 25.62 2.96 -26.55
N THR A 126 25.25 2.26 -27.62
CA THR A 126 25.05 0.81 -27.58
C THR A 126 25.52 0.21 -28.90
N LYS A 127 26.39 -0.81 -28.78
CA LYS A 127 26.73 -1.83 -29.79
C LYS A 127 27.62 -1.33 -30.95
N ASP A 128 28.68 -1.99 -31.41
CA ASP A 128 29.11 -3.38 -31.30
C ASP A 128 30.65 -3.48 -31.43
N SER A 129 31.23 -4.51 -30.83
CA SER A 129 32.55 -5.01 -31.22
C SER A 129 32.42 -6.48 -31.61
N LYS A 130 32.32 -6.73 -32.92
CA LYS A 130 32.77 -7.97 -33.57
C LYS A 130 32.84 -7.75 -35.08
N ALA A 131 34.05 -7.59 -35.59
CA ALA A 131 34.39 -7.93 -36.96
C ALA A 131 35.88 -8.27 -37.02
N ASP A 132 36.19 -9.49 -37.44
CA ASP A 132 37.28 -9.71 -38.39
C ASP A 132 37.10 -11.04 -39.14
N LYS A 133 36.89 -10.89 -40.45
CA LYS A 133 37.35 -11.68 -41.62
C LYS A 133 37.10 -13.20 -41.70
N ILE A 134 36.41 -13.62 -42.77
CA ILE A 134 36.91 -14.28 -44.02
C ILE A 134 35.71 -14.79 -44.84
N SER A 135 35.68 -14.49 -46.15
CA SER A 135 34.73 -14.93 -47.21
C SER A 135 35.05 -16.35 -47.75
N PRO A 136 34.42 -16.87 -48.83
CA PRO A 136 33.04 -16.78 -49.36
C PRO A 136 32.43 -18.19 -49.62
N ASP A 137 31.24 -18.20 -50.25
CA ASP A 137 30.64 -19.23 -51.15
C ASP A 137 29.22 -19.64 -50.72
N ILE A 138 28.19 -19.85 -51.55
CA ILE A 138 27.88 -19.73 -52.99
C ILE A 138 26.34 -19.87 -53.08
N GLU A 139 25.72 -19.20 -54.08
CA GLU A 139 24.37 -19.44 -54.70
C GLU A 139 23.08 -19.35 -53.86
N GLY A 140 21.97 -18.73 -54.30
CA GLY A 140 21.64 -18.08 -55.57
C GLY A 140 20.15 -17.65 -55.61
N THR A 141 19.88 -16.56 -56.34
CA THR A 141 18.65 -16.22 -57.14
C THR A 141 17.27 -16.31 -56.46
N SER A 142 16.40 -15.29 -56.44
CA SER A 142 15.87 -14.53 -57.60
C SER A 142 14.94 -13.39 -57.17
N HIS A 143 14.72 -12.47 -58.12
CA HIS A 143 14.17 -11.11 -58.09
C HIS A 143 12.64 -10.98 -58.29
N VAL A 144 12.09 -9.84 -57.77
CA VAL A 144 11.10 -8.88 -58.39
C VAL A 144 9.61 -9.30 -58.41
N THR A 145 8.63 -8.50 -57.94
CA THR A 145 8.10 -7.15 -58.30
C THR A 145 7.37 -6.50 -57.10
N GLY A 146 7.37 -5.18 -56.81
CA GLY A 146 6.76 -4.03 -57.51
C GLY A 146 5.59 -3.48 -56.64
N ASP A 147 5.57 -2.28 -56.04
CA ASP A 147 5.49 -0.87 -56.49
C ASP A 147 4.05 -0.27 -56.37
N LYS A 148 3.97 1.04 -56.07
CA LYS A 148 2.80 1.96 -55.86
C LYS A 148 2.35 2.21 -54.40
N ASP A 149 2.13 3.43 -53.88
CA ASP A 149 2.22 4.81 -54.39
C ASP A 149 2.41 5.77 -53.19
N VAL A 150 3.17 6.85 -53.42
CA VAL A 150 3.43 8.01 -52.55
C VAL A 150 2.73 9.23 -53.17
N LYS A 151 2.36 10.22 -52.33
CA LYS A 151 2.22 11.69 -52.57
C LYS A 151 0.82 12.21 -52.18
N ILE A 152 0.58 13.41 -51.62
CA ILE A 152 1.34 14.62 -51.22
C ILE A 152 0.29 15.49 -50.46
N LEU A 153 0.68 16.23 -49.41
CA LEU A 153 0.44 17.69 -49.22
C LEU A 153 0.62 18.14 -47.77
N ALA A 154 1.65 18.98 -47.60
CA ALA A 154 1.79 19.97 -46.54
C ALA A 154 1.14 21.31 -46.99
N GLU A 155 1.06 22.24 -46.04
CA GLU A 155 0.56 23.64 -46.08
C GLU A 155 -0.97 23.76 -45.93
N ILE A 156 -1.53 24.56 -45.01
CA ILE A 156 -1.30 25.98 -44.75
C ILE A 156 -1.63 26.35 -43.29
N VAL A 157 -0.85 27.28 -42.74
CA VAL A 157 -1.03 28.07 -41.51
C VAL A 157 -2.21 29.05 -41.68
N ASP A 158 -3.06 29.23 -40.67
CA ASP A 158 -3.70 30.53 -40.49
C ASP A 158 -3.86 30.92 -39.02
N ILE A 159 -3.52 32.19 -38.79
CA ILE A 159 -3.51 32.97 -37.56
C ILE A 159 -4.88 33.64 -37.43
N ASP A 160 -5.55 33.60 -36.27
CA ASP A 160 -5.96 34.84 -35.57
C ASP A 160 -6.57 34.65 -34.17
N GLU A 161 -6.46 35.75 -33.42
CA GLU A 161 -6.62 36.01 -32.00
C GLU A 161 -8.05 36.02 -31.41
N LYS A 162 -8.12 35.74 -30.09
CA LYS A 162 -8.82 36.46 -28.97
C LYS A 162 -9.14 35.44 -27.85
N SER A 163 -8.86 35.59 -26.55
CA SER A 163 -8.59 36.75 -25.69
C SER A 163 -8.06 36.31 -24.30
N LYS A 164 -6.98 36.98 -23.83
CA LYS A 164 -6.48 37.30 -22.46
C LYS A 164 -7.08 36.60 -21.21
N ILE A 165 -6.20 36.06 -20.33
CA ILE A 165 -6.07 36.37 -18.89
C ILE A 165 -4.57 36.22 -18.48
N ASP A 166 -4.11 37.09 -17.57
CA ASP A 166 -2.74 37.55 -17.32
C ASP A 166 -1.72 36.57 -16.71
N HIS A 167 -0.46 36.75 -17.12
CA HIS A 167 0.76 36.19 -16.51
C HIS A 167 1.51 37.28 -15.73
N GLU A 168 1.28 37.36 -14.43
CA GLU A 168 2.17 38.01 -13.45
C GLU A 168 2.34 37.03 -12.28
N ASP A 169 3.53 36.42 -12.17
CA ASP A 169 4.18 35.96 -10.91
C ASP A 169 5.31 34.95 -11.21
N LEU A 170 6.30 35.35 -12.02
CA LEU A 170 7.61 34.68 -12.06
C LEU A 170 8.73 35.69 -12.33
N CYS A 171 9.05 36.50 -11.31
CA CYS A 171 10.34 37.18 -11.19
C CYS A 171 10.73 37.26 -9.71
N GLU A 172 11.91 36.69 -9.39
CA GLU A 172 12.85 37.01 -8.29
C GLU A 172 13.70 35.75 -7.99
N MET A 173 15.02 35.70 -8.14
CA MET A 173 16.01 36.75 -8.37
C MET A 173 17.24 36.18 -9.11
N GLU A 174 17.64 36.95 -10.12
CA GLU A 174 19.02 37.19 -10.48
C GLU A 174 19.82 37.67 -9.25
N TYR A 175 20.81 36.90 -8.80
CA TYR A 175 21.79 37.40 -7.81
C TYR A 175 23.23 36.99 -8.10
N TYR A 176 23.59 36.86 -9.38
CA TYR A 176 24.99 36.84 -9.84
C TYR A 176 25.15 37.46 -11.24
N LYS A 177 24.71 38.72 -11.39
CA LYS A 177 25.21 39.63 -12.44
C LYS A 177 25.33 41.04 -11.88
N GLY A 178 26.48 41.34 -11.30
CA GLY A 178 26.85 42.72 -10.99
C GLY A 178 27.24 43.47 -12.27
N LYS A 179 26.41 44.45 -12.63
CA LYS A 179 26.69 45.73 -13.31
C LYS A 179 27.73 45.78 -14.44
N ARG A 180 27.25 46.06 -15.65
CA ARG A 180 27.88 47.06 -16.54
C ARG A 180 26.81 48.06 -16.98
N SER A 181 26.88 49.25 -16.38
CA SER A 181 26.26 50.47 -16.87
C SER A 181 26.99 50.96 -18.12
N SER A 182 26.24 51.41 -19.11
CA SER A 182 26.73 52.16 -20.26
C SER A 182 27.20 53.55 -19.83
N SER A 183 28.45 53.90 -20.14
CA SER A 183 28.89 55.28 -20.25
C SER A 183 30.08 55.38 -21.21
N ASN A 184 29.88 56.21 -22.23
CA ASN A 184 30.75 56.85 -23.21
C ASN A 184 32.28 56.74 -23.07
N ASP A 185 32.92 56.66 -24.24
CA ASP A 185 34.25 57.12 -24.66
C ASP A 185 35.32 57.40 -23.59
N VAL A 186 36.48 56.73 -23.75
CA VAL A 186 37.81 57.33 -23.98
C VAL A 186 38.87 56.21 -23.89
N ASN A 187 39.82 56.24 -24.81
CA ASN A 187 41.04 55.44 -24.83
C ASN A 187 41.76 55.45 -23.47
N ASP A 188 42.04 54.29 -22.88
CA ASP A 188 43.31 54.12 -22.17
C ASP A 188 43.81 52.68 -22.17
N LYS A 189 45.13 52.57 -22.22
CA LYS A 189 45.93 51.37 -22.46
C LYS A 189 46.01 50.47 -21.23
N ASN A 190 46.13 49.17 -21.50
CA ASN A 190 46.78 48.11 -20.71
C ASN A 190 46.59 48.10 -19.18
N ASP A 191 45.94 47.04 -18.68
CA ASP A 191 46.60 46.12 -17.74
C ASP A 191 45.90 44.75 -17.78
N ASN A 192 46.70 43.71 -18.00
CA ASN A 192 46.30 42.31 -18.00
C ASN A 192 46.09 41.83 -16.56
N GLU A 193 44.92 41.26 -16.24
CA GLU A 193 44.80 40.23 -15.20
C GLU A 193 43.90 39.08 -15.72
N ASP A 194 44.49 37.89 -15.74
CA ASP A 194 43.97 36.64 -16.30
C ASP A 194 42.68 36.13 -15.63
N GLY A 195 41.56 36.16 -16.37
CA GLY A 195 40.30 35.50 -16.00
C GLY A 195 40.22 34.05 -16.50
N GLN A 196 41.08 33.15 -16.02
CA GLN A 196 40.90 31.70 -16.26
C GLN A 196 39.78 31.15 -15.35
N VAL A 197 38.74 30.56 -15.97
CA VAL A 197 37.75 29.74 -15.25
C VAL A 197 38.46 28.50 -14.71
N LYS A 198 38.75 28.44 -13.41
CA LYS A 198 39.36 27.29 -12.74
C LYS A 198 38.28 26.31 -12.28
N GLU A 199 38.38 25.05 -12.67
CA GLU A 199 37.56 23.97 -12.12
C GLU A 199 37.72 23.94 -10.59
N HIS A 200 36.65 23.63 -9.84
CA HIS A 200 36.70 23.52 -8.38
C HIS A 200 35.89 22.30 -7.92
N LEU A 201 36.34 21.68 -6.82
CA LEU A 201 35.69 20.53 -6.20
C LEU A 201 34.84 21.01 -5.01
N GLN A 202 33.54 20.71 -5.04
CA GLN A 202 32.60 21.09 -3.99
C GLN A 202 32.27 19.87 -3.10
N LEU A 203 32.83 19.82 -1.90
CA LEU A 203 32.57 18.75 -0.92
C LEU A 203 31.31 19.05 -0.11
N THR A 204 30.54 18.03 0.24
CA THR A 204 29.46 18.19 1.23
C THR A 204 30.04 18.44 2.62
N THR A 205 29.25 18.99 3.54
CA THR A 205 29.70 19.17 4.93
C THR A 205 30.02 17.83 5.60
N GLU A 206 29.28 16.76 5.28
CA GLU A 206 29.55 15.42 5.80
C GLU A 206 30.88 14.86 5.25
N GLU A 207 31.14 15.03 3.95
CA GLU A 207 32.41 14.63 3.31
C GLU A 207 33.59 15.41 3.88
N ALA A 208 33.44 16.74 3.98
CA ALA A 208 34.49 17.62 4.49
C ALA A 208 34.77 17.37 5.97
N PHE A 209 33.73 17.14 6.79
CA PHE A 209 33.91 16.79 8.19
C PHE A 209 34.57 15.42 8.33
N PHE A 210 34.20 14.42 7.52
CA PHE A 210 34.87 13.12 7.52
C PHE A 210 36.35 13.22 7.17
N LEU A 211 36.69 14.05 6.18
CA LEU A 211 38.08 14.29 5.77
C LEU A 211 38.89 15.04 6.84
N CYS A 212 38.33 16.05 7.50
CA CYS A 212 39.07 16.81 8.51
C CYS A 212 39.09 16.14 9.90
N PHE A 213 37.97 15.55 10.33
CA PHE A 213 37.82 14.94 11.66
C PHE A 213 38.07 13.42 11.67
N GLY A 214 37.52 12.68 10.69
CA GLY A 214 37.64 11.22 10.63
C GLY A 214 39.02 10.73 10.16
N ILE A 215 39.61 11.41 9.16
CA ILE A 215 40.89 11.01 8.54
C ILE A 215 42.01 12.05 8.77
N GLY A 216 41.66 13.30 9.09
CA GLY A 216 42.65 14.36 9.33
C GLY A 216 43.36 14.87 8.07
N SER A 217 42.81 14.63 6.89
CA SER A 217 43.43 14.88 5.59
C SER A 217 43.04 16.20 4.90
N LEU A 218 42.12 16.99 5.46
CA LEU A 218 41.66 18.27 4.89
C LEU A 218 41.76 19.41 5.92
N ASP A 219 42.32 20.54 5.52
CA ASP A 219 42.34 21.78 6.29
C ASP A 219 41.25 22.73 5.76
N ILE A 220 40.34 23.19 6.63
CA ILE A 220 39.18 24.01 6.26
C ILE A 220 39.39 25.45 6.74
N TYR A 221 39.22 26.42 5.85
CA TYR A 221 39.40 27.84 6.15
C TYR A 221 38.07 28.59 6.11
N ASP A 222 37.95 29.58 6.99
CA ASP A 222 36.82 30.51 7.05
C ASP A 222 37.17 31.82 6.32
N VAL A 223 36.23 32.32 5.52
CA VAL A 223 36.43 33.57 4.76
C VAL A 223 35.95 34.80 5.56
N ASN A 224 35.14 34.60 6.60
CA ASN A 224 34.41 35.67 7.27
C ASN A 224 34.70 35.74 8.79
N LYS A 225 35.87 36.27 9.17
CA LYS A 225 36.10 36.88 10.50
C LYS A 225 36.76 38.25 10.32
N VAL A 226 35.97 39.33 10.35
CA VAL A 226 36.48 40.69 10.60
C VAL A 226 36.76 40.79 12.10
N ILE A 227 38.03 40.90 12.50
CA ILE A 227 38.39 41.18 13.89
C ILE A 227 38.30 42.70 14.10
N VAL A 228 37.35 43.15 14.92
CA VAL A 228 37.38 44.51 15.47
C VAL A 228 38.15 44.43 16.79
N SER A 229 39.42 44.84 16.79
CA SER A 229 40.17 45.06 18.02
C SER A 229 40.03 46.54 18.42
N ASN A 230 39.43 46.79 19.59
CA ASN A 230 39.32 48.11 20.19
C ASN A 230 40.71 48.70 20.51
N TYR A 231 41.10 49.78 19.82
CA TYR A 231 41.94 50.84 20.40
C TYR A 231 41.46 52.22 19.94
N ARG A 232 41.44 53.12 20.91
CA ARG A 232 40.98 54.52 20.89
C ARG A 232 41.81 55.42 19.95
N LEU A 233 41.13 56.48 19.49
CA LEU A 233 41.60 57.83 19.13
C LEU A 233 42.12 58.13 17.70
N HIS A 234 41.33 59.00 17.04
CA HIS A 234 41.64 60.01 16.02
C HIS A 234 42.02 59.64 14.56
N LEU A 235 41.14 60.12 13.67
CA LEU A 235 41.34 60.76 12.34
C LEU A 235 41.96 59.97 11.16
N SER A 236 41.22 60.05 10.04
CA SER A 236 41.55 59.83 8.61
C SER A 236 41.31 58.44 7.96
N PRO A 237 40.87 58.38 6.68
CA PRO A 237 40.33 57.18 6.05
C PRO A 237 41.38 56.47 5.19
N SER A 238 41.75 55.24 5.55
CA SER A 238 42.29 54.23 4.62
C SER A 238 42.42 52.87 5.30
N LEU A 239 41.31 52.12 5.39
CA LEU A 239 41.36 50.70 5.77
C LEU A 239 41.67 49.87 4.53
N LYS A 240 42.93 49.42 4.38
CA LYS A 240 43.28 48.33 3.46
C LYS A 240 42.68 47.02 4.02
N ILE A 241 41.68 46.46 3.34
CA ILE A 241 41.09 45.15 3.69
C ILE A 241 42.04 44.05 3.21
N SER A 242 42.86 43.49 4.10
CA SER A 242 43.56 42.23 3.81
C SER A 242 42.65 41.05 4.15
N LYS A 243 42.22 40.26 3.16
CA LYS A 243 41.53 38.97 3.39
C LYS A 243 42.53 37.98 4.02
N ARG A 244 42.52 37.81 5.35
CA ARG A 244 43.24 36.71 6.01
C ARG A 244 42.28 35.52 6.13
N GLN A 245 42.59 34.44 5.41
CA GLN A 245 41.93 33.14 5.59
C GLN A 245 42.44 32.51 6.89
N ASN A 246 41.54 32.23 7.83
CA ASN A 246 41.91 31.57 9.09
C ASN A 246 41.54 30.09 9.04
N LEU A 247 42.48 29.24 9.46
CA LEU A 247 42.25 27.80 9.59
C LEU A 247 41.24 27.56 10.72
N MET A 248 40.17 26.84 10.42
CA MET A 248 39.14 26.47 11.40
C MET A 248 39.60 25.28 12.23
N THR A 249 39.36 25.36 13.54
CA THR A 249 39.48 24.19 14.42
C THR A 249 38.36 23.18 14.13
N ILE A 250 38.55 21.91 14.52
CA ILE A 250 37.51 20.87 14.40
C ILE A 250 36.21 21.30 15.09
N GLN A 251 36.33 21.96 16.25
CA GLN A 251 35.20 22.48 17.01
C GLN A 251 34.45 23.59 16.26
N GLU A 252 35.18 24.50 15.61
CA GLU A 252 34.58 25.54 14.76
C GLU A 252 33.90 24.91 13.53
N CYS A 253 34.49 23.89 12.91
CA CYS A 253 33.85 23.16 11.81
C CYS A 253 32.54 22.49 12.26
N TRP A 254 32.56 21.77 13.39
CA TRP A 254 31.39 21.12 13.97
C TRP A 254 30.24 22.10 14.21
N ASN A 255 30.52 23.22 14.88
CA ASN A 255 29.51 24.22 15.19
C ASN A 255 28.99 24.92 13.93
N LYS A 256 29.87 25.32 13.00
CA LYS A 256 29.45 25.98 11.76
C LYS A 256 28.59 25.08 10.88
N PHE A 257 28.93 23.80 10.74
CA PHE A 257 28.16 22.87 9.91
C PHE A 257 26.79 22.57 10.53
N ARG A 258 26.72 22.40 11.86
CA ARG A 258 25.44 22.25 12.58
C ARG A 258 24.53 23.46 12.38
N ILE A 259 25.04 24.67 12.56
CA ILE A 259 24.28 25.92 12.41
C ILE A 259 23.84 26.11 10.95
N ALA A 260 24.75 25.94 9.99
CA ALA A 260 24.45 26.11 8.57
C ALA A 260 23.39 25.10 8.06
N SER A 261 23.37 23.88 8.61
CA SER A 261 22.38 22.87 8.24
C SER A 261 20.94 23.25 8.62
N ILE A 262 20.75 24.01 9.70
CA ILE A 262 19.43 24.46 10.16
C ILE A 262 18.96 25.65 9.33
N ALA A 263 19.82 26.65 9.13
CA ALA A 263 19.50 27.85 8.36
C ALA A 263 19.02 27.54 6.93
N HIS A 264 19.66 26.55 6.28
CA HIS A 264 19.30 26.13 4.93
C HIS A 264 17.98 25.32 4.87
N HIS A 265 17.52 24.75 5.99
CA HIS A 265 16.24 24.04 6.07
C HIS A 265 15.05 24.97 6.37
N SER A 266 15.26 26.09 7.07
CA SER A 266 14.23 27.11 7.33
C SER A 266 13.87 27.96 6.09
N THR A 267 14.83 28.27 5.21
CA THR A 267 14.60 29.12 4.01
C THR A 267 13.79 28.48 2.89
N ILE A 268 13.37 27.22 3.02
CA ILE A 268 12.58 26.52 1.97
C ILE A 268 11.05 26.70 2.17
N LYS A 269 10.58 27.33 3.27
CA LYS A 269 9.15 27.27 3.63
C LYS A 269 8.35 28.54 3.85
N ASP A 270 8.93 29.74 3.91
CA ASP A 270 8.13 30.95 4.21
C ASP A 270 8.11 31.96 3.04
N LYS A 271 7.11 31.81 2.16
CA LYS A 271 6.50 32.92 1.41
C LYS A 271 5.03 33.08 1.87
N GLN A 272 4.83 33.54 3.10
CA GLN A 272 3.65 34.29 3.58
C GLN A 272 4.04 34.93 4.94
N PRO A 273 4.01 36.26 5.12
CA PRO A 273 4.22 36.86 6.42
C PRO A 273 2.87 36.99 7.15
N SER A 274 2.64 36.19 8.18
CA SER A 274 1.59 36.50 9.16
C SER A 274 2.17 36.62 10.57
N SER A 275 2.15 37.87 11.03
CA SER A 275 2.00 38.36 12.41
C SER A 275 2.70 37.60 13.56
N SER A 276 3.78 38.23 14.03
CA SER A 276 4.15 38.39 15.44
C SER A 276 4.11 37.15 16.35
N VAL A 277 5.23 36.41 16.37
CA VAL A 277 5.67 35.68 17.56
C VAL A 277 6.99 36.32 17.99
N GLN A 278 7.06 36.77 19.24
CA GLN A 278 8.28 37.33 19.83
C GLN A 278 9.38 36.25 19.82
N PHE A 279 10.51 36.58 19.19
CA PHE A 279 11.70 35.72 19.20
C PHE A 279 12.50 35.98 20.47
N ASP A 280 12.38 35.09 21.45
CA ASP A 280 13.48 34.85 22.38
C ASP A 280 14.69 34.30 21.60
N ASP A 281 15.89 34.75 21.96
CA ASP A 281 17.17 34.61 21.27
C ASP A 281 17.39 33.25 20.53
N PRO A 282 17.37 33.20 19.18
CA PRO A 282 17.46 31.96 18.39
C PRO A 282 18.77 31.19 18.57
N LEU A 283 19.80 31.79 19.17
CA LEU A 283 21.12 31.17 19.33
C LEU A 283 21.23 30.29 20.60
N LEU A 284 20.35 30.47 21.59
CA LEU A 284 20.43 29.77 22.87
C LEU A 284 19.59 28.48 22.92
N THR A 285 18.52 28.38 22.13
CA THR A 285 17.63 27.20 22.08
C THR A 285 18.13 26.12 21.11
N VAL A 286 19.01 26.48 20.17
CA VAL A 286 19.40 25.66 19.01
C VAL A 286 20.62 24.76 19.27
N ASN A 287 21.41 25.04 20.31
CA ASN A 287 22.64 24.29 20.58
C ASN A 287 22.44 22.91 21.23
N ASN A 288 21.23 22.60 21.72
CA ASN A 288 21.04 21.50 22.69
C ASN A 288 20.18 20.31 22.24
N GLN A 289 19.98 20.09 20.94
CA GLN A 289 19.14 18.97 20.46
C GLN A 289 19.94 17.92 19.66
N PHE A 290 19.78 16.65 20.03
CA PHE A 290 20.38 15.47 19.36
C PHE A 290 19.70 15.13 18.01
N ASP A 291 18.73 15.91 17.55
CA ASP A 291 18.02 15.72 16.28
C ASP A 291 18.58 16.61 15.14
N ASN A 292 19.78 17.17 15.31
CA ASN A 292 20.40 18.06 14.34
C ASN A 292 20.59 17.38 12.95
N PRO A 293 20.14 18.01 11.84
CA PRO A 293 20.20 17.42 10.49
C PRO A 293 21.58 17.00 10.02
N PHE A 294 22.61 17.80 10.31
CA PHE A 294 23.99 17.49 9.96
C PHE A 294 24.51 16.28 10.72
N VAL A 295 24.23 16.18 12.02
CA VAL A 295 24.70 15.08 12.87
C VAL A 295 24.11 13.75 12.41
N ILE A 296 22.80 13.71 12.16
CA ILE A 296 22.10 12.50 11.67
C ILE A 296 22.68 12.04 10.32
N ARG A 297 22.88 12.98 9.38
CA ARG A 297 23.45 12.68 8.06
C ARG A 297 24.90 12.23 8.14
N TYR A 298 25.70 12.85 9.01
CA TYR A 298 27.09 12.48 9.22
C TYR A 298 27.24 11.08 9.81
N VAL A 299 26.41 10.71 10.80
CA VAL A 299 26.40 9.35 11.38
C VAL A 299 26.13 8.30 10.29
N ALA A 300 25.12 8.51 9.46
CA ALA A 300 24.81 7.63 8.34
C ALA A 300 25.95 7.61 7.29
N PHE A 301 26.50 8.77 6.94
CA PHE A 301 27.63 8.89 6.01
C PHE A 301 28.85 8.10 6.50
N HIS A 302 29.24 8.29 7.76
CA HIS A 302 30.37 7.61 8.40
C HIS A 302 30.16 6.09 8.41
N TYR A 303 28.94 5.62 8.73
CA TYR A 303 28.61 4.20 8.69
C TYR A 303 28.84 3.57 7.32
N PHE A 304 28.27 4.15 6.26
CA PHE A 304 28.46 3.59 4.91
C PHE A 304 29.93 3.67 4.44
N ARG A 305 30.66 4.73 4.82
CA ARG A 305 32.12 4.81 4.58
C ARG A 305 32.89 3.72 5.32
N SER A 306 32.53 3.41 6.58
CA SER A 306 33.14 2.34 7.36
C SER A 306 32.91 0.94 6.78
N LEU A 307 31.78 0.75 6.08
CA LEU A 307 31.47 -0.47 5.33
C LEU A 307 32.21 -0.56 3.98
N GLY A 308 32.93 0.50 3.59
CA GLY A 308 33.73 0.57 2.37
C GLY A 308 33.01 1.18 1.16
N TRP A 309 31.80 1.73 1.32
CA TRP A 309 31.08 2.38 0.23
C TRP A 309 31.66 3.76 -0.10
N VAL A 310 31.56 4.14 -1.38
CA VAL A 310 31.70 5.55 -1.81
C VAL A 310 30.31 6.17 -1.78
N VAL A 311 30.10 7.13 -0.89
CA VAL A 311 28.80 7.77 -0.65
C VAL A 311 28.70 9.03 -1.49
N GLY A 312 27.66 9.16 -2.31
CA GLY A 312 27.37 10.36 -3.10
C GLY A 312 26.00 10.95 -2.75
N ARG A 313 25.71 12.18 -3.21
CA ARG A 313 24.41 12.83 -2.98
C ARG A 313 23.29 12.17 -3.79
N GLY A 314 22.18 11.84 -3.12
CA GLY A 314 21.04 11.13 -3.70
C GLY A 314 19.94 12.01 -4.30
N ASN A 315 20.03 13.35 -4.19
CA ASN A 315 18.95 14.28 -4.55
C ASN A 315 18.34 14.04 -5.95
N LYS A 316 19.14 13.61 -6.93
CA LYS A 316 18.67 13.31 -8.30
C LYS A 316 17.68 12.13 -8.38
N PHE A 317 17.65 11.28 -7.36
CA PHE A 317 16.83 10.06 -7.29
C PHE A 317 15.79 10.13 -6.16
N GLY A 318 15.61 11.30 -5.53
CA GLY A 318 14.71 11.47 -4.38
C GLY A 318 15.21 10.84 -3.07
N THR A 319 16.48 10.41 -3.00
CA THR A 319 17.10 9.81 -1.82
C THR A 319 18.10 10.78 -1.15
N ASP A 320 18.48 10.54 0.11
CA ASP A 320 19.51 11.35 0.79
C ASP A 320 20.92 11.04 0.23
N PHE A 321 21.26 9.76 0.14
CA PHE A 321 22.53 9.30 -0.44
C PHE A 321 22.32 8.29 -1.58
N VAL A 322 23.40 8.06 -2.33
CA VAL A 322 23.57 6.92 -3.23
C VAL A 322 24.90 6.24 -2.93
N LEU A 323 24.93 4.92 -3.02
CA LEU A 323 26.13 4.13 -2.69
C LEU A 323 26.75 3.55 -3.96
N TYR A 324 28.05 3.82 -4.12
CA TYR A 324 28.88 3.30 -5.18
C TYR A 324 29.91 2.32 -4.61
N GLU A 325 30.12 1.21 -5.30
CA GLU A 325 31.16 0.24 -4.94
C GLU A 325 32.58 0.82 -5.16
N LYS A 326 32.77 1.56 -6.26
CA LYS A 326 34.09 2.08 -6.69
C LYS A 326 34.11 3.57 -7.02
N GLY A 327 32.96 4.23 -7.03
CA GLY A 327 32.76 5.64 -7.39
C GLY A 327 32.03 5.84 -8.72
N PRO A 328 31.51 7.06 -8.97
CA PRO A 328 30.64 7.37 -10.11
C PRO A 328 31.30 7.22 -11.49
N VAL A 329 32.63 7.28 -11.56
CA VAL A 329 33.41 7.13 -12.80
C VAL A 329 33.54 5.66 -13.21
N PHE A 330 33.39 4.71 -12.28
CA PHE A 330 33.74 3.30 -12.49
C PHE A 330 32.53 2.36 -12.60
N LYS A 331 31.46 2.62 -11.84
CA LYS A 331 30.23 1.81 -11.82
C LYS A 331 29.05 2.68 -11.42
N HIS A 332 27.86 2.40 -11.95
CA HIS A 332 26.64 3.06 -11.47
C HIS A 332 26.38 2.75 -9.98
N ALA A 333 25.75 3.69 -9.28
CA ALA A 333 25.32 3.45 -7.90
C ALA A 333 24.29 2.32 -7.86
N GLU A 334 24.47 1.41 -6.91
CA GLU A 334 23.66 0.20 -6.75
C GLU A 334 22.49 0.44 -5.78
N TYR A 335 22.70 1.33 -4.81
CA TYR A 335 21.73 1.64 -3.77
C TYR A 335 21.40 3.12 -3.69
N GLY A 336 20.13 3.44 -3.46
CA GLY A 336 19.67 4.75 -3.00
C GLY A 336 19.31 4.67 -1.52
N VAL A 337 19.81 5.58 -0.69
CA VAL A 337 19.64 5.55 0.77
C VAL A 337 18.73 6.69 1.24
N VAL A 338 17.71 6.35 2.00
CA VAL A 338 16.85 7.29 2.74
C VAL A 338 17.20 7.19 4.22
N ILE A 339 17.49 8.32 4.86
CA ILE A 339 17.86 8.36 6.28
C ILE A 339 16.61 8.62 7.12
N LEU A 340 16.35 7.74 8.08
CA LEU A 340 15.19 7.80 8.96
C LEU A 340 15.66 8.02 10.41
N PRO A 341 15.47 9.24 10.97
CA PRO A 341 15.73 9.47 12.38
C PRO A 341 14.70 8.72 13.25
N CYS A 342 15.13 8.08 14.33
CA CYS A 342 14.29 7.31 15.25
C CYS A 342 14.57 7.71 16.70
N HIS A 343 13.55 8.19 17.41
CA HIS A 343 13.62 8.41 18.85
C HIS A 343 13.24 7.14 19.61
N ASN A 344 13.90 6.87 20.74
CA ASN A 344 13.75 5.60 21.48
C ASN A 344 12.48 5.52 22.36
N ILE A 345 11.44 6.31 22.06
CA ILE A 345 10.21 6.39 22.86
C ILE A 345 9.11 5.57 22.18
N ARG A 346 8.62 4.53 22.87
CA ARG A 346 7.32 3.91 22.58
C ARG A 346 6.25 4.87 23.08
N ASN A 347 5.72 5.73 22.22
CA ASN A 347 4.37 6.28 22.34
C ASN A 347 3.94 6.84 20.99
N ASP A 348 2.70 6.51 20.64
CA ASP A 348 2.07 6.66 19.33
C ASP A 348 1.51 8.07 19.07
N ASP A 349 1.99 9.10 19.79
CA ASP A 349 1.42 10.44 19.71
C ASP A 349 2.49 11.55 19.73
N SER A 350 2.27 12.55 18.86
CA SER A 350 2.91 13.87 18.74
C SER A 350 4.09 14.07 17.75
N ASN A 351 3.76 14.71 16.62
CA ASN A 351 4.40 15.93 16.07
C ASN A 351 5.93 16.18 16.19
N ASP A 352 6.80 15.21 15.92
CA ASP A 352 8.21 15.51 15.59
C ASP A 352 8.34 16.15 14.19
N LEU A 353 8.38 17.48 14.18
CA LEU A 353 8.02 18.33 13.04
C LEU A 353 9.15 18.61 12.02
N TYR A 354 10.40 18.22 12.26
CA TYR A 354 11.53 18.72 11.46
C TYR A 354 11.99 17.82 10.30
N PHE A 355 11.84 16.49 10.38
CA PHE A 355 12.28 15.57 9.31
C PHE A 355 11.15 14.78 8.63
N ARG A 356 9.96 14.73 9.21
CA ARG A 356 8.91 13.79 8.79
C ARG A 356 8.22 14.11 7.46
N LYS A 357 8.32 15.33 6.91
CA LYS A 357 7.35 15.75 5.88
C LYS A 357 7.63 15.34 4.42
N ASN A 358 8.84 14.93 4.01
CA ASN A 358 9.16 14.94 2.57
C ASN A 358 9.53 13.62 1.87
N VAL A 359 9.66 12.46 2.54
CA VAL A 359 9.95 11.20 1.82
C VAL A 359 9.11 10.00 2.30
N THR A 360 8.75 9.95 3.59
CA THR A 360 8.00 8.83 4.18
C THR A 360 6.69 9.24 4.87
N SER A 361 6.26 10.50 4.72
CA SER A 361 5.03 11.04 5.33
C SER A 361 3.74 10.41 4.79
N SER A 362 3.79 9.85 3.58
CA SER A 362 2.66 9.15 2.96
C SER A 362 3.14 7.91 2.23
N TRP A 363 2.29 6.88 2.19
CA TRP A 363 2.51 5.69 1.37
C TRP A 363 2.75 6.05 -0.11
N GLN A 364 2.08 7.08 -0.61
CA GLN A 364 2.26 7.60 -1.97
C GLN A 364 3.68 8.11 -2.22
N SER A 365 4.26 8.86 -1.29
CA SER A 365 5.64 9.37 -1.39
C SER A 365 6.65 8.23 -1.45
N MET A 366 6.44 7.19 -0.64
CA MET A 366 7.30 6.01 -0.64
C MET A 366 7.18 5.21 -1.96
N MET A 367 5.96 5.02 -2.48
CA MET A 367 5.74 4.34 -3.77
C MET A 367 6.34 5.11 -4.94
N ASN A 368 6.22 6.44 -4.95
CA ASN A 368 6.85 7.29 -5.95
C ASN A 368 8.37 7.13 -5.92
N LEU A 369 8.97 7.12 -4.72
CA LEU A 369 10.40 6.93 -4.56
C LEU A 369 10.86 5.54 -5.02
N THR A 370 10.14 4.48 -4.65
CA THR A 370 10.40 3.11 -5.09
C THR A 370 10.33 3.00 -6.61
N ARG A 371 9.35 3.67 -7.24
CA ARG A 371 9.23 3.73 -8.71
C ARG A 371 10.40 4.44 -9.36
N VAL A 372 10.79 5.62 -8.86
CA VAL A 372 11.92 6.40 -9.38
C VAL A 372 13.22 5.61 -9.26
N CYS A 373 13.48 5.00 -8.11
CA CYS A 373 14.68 4.18 -7.89
C CYS A 373 14.67 2.91 -8.74
N GLY A 374 13.52 2.24 -8.86
CA GLY A 374 13.33 1.05 -9.69
C GLY A 374 13.60 1.29 -11.18
N GLN A 375 13.12 2.43 -11.73
CA GLN A 375 13.37 2.81 -13.13
C GLN A 375 14.86 2.97 -13.44
N VAL A 376 15.64 3.48 -12.49
CA VAL A 376 17.09 3.67 -12.64
C VAL A 376 17.92 2.50 -12.08
N LYS A 377 17.28 1.34 -11.88
CA LYS A 377 17.86 0.08 -11.38
C LYS A 377 18.65 0.24 -10.06
N LYS A 378 18.12 1.04 -9.12
CA LYS A 378 18.68 1.20 -7.77
C LYS A 378 17.79 0.54 -6.74
N SER A 379 18.41 -0.20 -5.84
CA SER A 379 17.74 -0.77 -4.68
C SER A 379 17.64 0.29 -3.57
N LEU A 380 16.45 0.46 -3.01
CA LEU A 380 16.23 1.44 -1.93
C LEU A 380 16.67 0.87 -0.59
N VAL A 381 17.36 1.67 0.23
CA VAL A 381 17.85 1.32 1.56
C VAL A 381 17.34 2.34 2.56
N PHE A 382 16.68 1.87 3.62
CA PHE A 382 16.21 2.73 4.71
C PHE A 382 17.19 2.65 5.89
N CYS A 383 17.99 3.70 6.06
CA CYS A 383 18.99 3.80 7.13
C CYS A 383 18.36 4.41 8.38
N HIS A 384 18.10 3.60 9.41
CA HIS A 384 17.49 4.08 10.66
C HIS A 384 18.58 4.56 11.63
N VAL A 385 18.57 5.85 11.94
CA VAL A 385 19.50 6.50 12.87
C VAL A 385 18.77 6.72 14.20
N ILE A 386 19.14 5.95 15.22
CA ILE A 386 18.61 6.06 16.57
C ILE A 386 19.24 7.28 17.24
N ILE A 387 18.38 8.26 17.56
CA ILE A 387 18.74 9.49 18.25
C ILE A 387 18.69 9.24 19.77
N PRO A 388 19.76 9.56 20.52
CA PRO A 388 19.76 9.47 21.98
C PRO A 388 18.75 10.45 22.60
N VAL A 389 18.04 10.01 23.63
CA VAL A 389 16.97 10.80 24.29
C VAL A 389 17.59 11.86 25.20
N SER A 390 17.17 13.13 25.06
CA SER A 390 17.47 14.18 26.03
C SER A 390 16.50 14.04 27.21
N ARG A 391 17.01 13.76 28.42
CA ARG A 391 16.21 13.42 29.62
C ARG A 391 15.44 14.61 30.24
N THR A 392 15.18 15.67 29.48
CA THR A 392 14.49 16.88 29.95
C THR A 392 12.95 16.81 29.85
N TYR A 393 12.37 15.67 29.49
CA TYR A 393 10.92 15.48 29.32
C TYR A 393 10.26 14.46 30.26
N GLU A 394 10.87 14.13 31.40
CA GLU A 394 10.24 13.28 32.43
C GLU A 394 10.06 14.03 33.76
N THR A 395 9.10 14.95 33.79
CA THR A 395 8.38 15.29 35.04
C THR A 395 6.91 15.54 34.76
N SER A 396 6.16 14.48 34.45
CA SER A 396 4.73 14.41 34.81
C SER A 396 4.19 12.97 34.72
N SER A 397 3.88 12.43 35.89
CA SER A 397 2.84 11.43 36.22
C SER A 397 2.90 10.01 35.65
N ASN A 398 3.28 9.09 36.57
CA ASN A 398 2.64 7.80 36.89
C ASN A 398 2.15 6.90 35.74
N ASP A 399 2.88 5.82 35.47
CA ASP A 399 2.24 4.51 35.53
C ASP A 399 3.20 3.39 35.97
N ARG A 400 2.73 2.59 36.92
CA ARG A 400 3.42 1.43 37.49
C ARG A 400 3.00 0.21 36.69
N SER A 401 3.80 -0.24 35.74
CA SER A 401 3.99 -1.67 35.43
C SER A 401 4.77 -1.83 34.13
N ASN A 402 6.00 -2.33 34.21
CA ASN A 402 6.45 -3.31 33.21
C ASN A 402 7.61 -4.13 33.74
N LYS A 403 7.27 -5.39 34.00
CA LYS A 403 8.18 -6.50 34.25
C LYS A 403 8.58 -7.07 32.89
N ILE A 404 9.87 -7.38 32.76
CA ILE A 404 10.48 -8.32 31.81
C ILE A 404 10.65 -7.80 30.36
N ILE A 405 11.82 -7.20 30.10
CA ILE A 405 12.73 -7.72 29.06
C ILE A 405 14.14 -7.74 29.66
N SER A 406 14.56 -8.94 30.06
CA SER A 406 15.91 -9.26 30.49
C SER A 406 16.81 -9.53 29.28
N SER A 407 18.10 -9.22 29.48
CA SER A 407 19.30 -9.63 28.74
C SER A 407 19.61 -8.92 27.41
N PHE A 408 20.30 -7.78 27.51
CA PHE A 408 21.75 -7.72 27.28
C PHE A 408 22.29 -6.50 28.01
N ASP A 409 22.90 -6.77 29.15
CA ASP A 409 23.44 -5.81 30.10
C ASP A 409 24.95 -5.68 29.88
N LEU A 410 25.50 -4.46 29.84
CA LEU A 410 26.91 -4.18 30.07
C LEU A 410 27.09 -2.73 30.58
N SER A 411 27.00 -2.59 31.91
CA SER A 411 27.89 -1.84 32.80
C SER A 411 28.19 -0.36 32.49
N PHE A 412 27.45 0.55 33.14
CA PHE A 412 28.00 1.86 33.52
C PHE A 412 28.60 1.74 34.93
N GLY A 413 29.92 1.58 34.96
CA GLY A 413 30.71 1.64 36.20
C GLY A 413 30.63 3.04 36.83
N SER A 414 30.48 3.04 38.14
CA SER A 414 30.56 4.18 39.05
C SER A 414 31.83 5.03 38.85
N ALA A 415 31.71 6.23 38.29
CA ALA A 415 32.79 7.24 38.34
C ALA A 415 32.36 8.67 37.97
N PHE A 416 31.27 9.23 38.51
CA PHE A 416 31.09 10.70 38.53
C PHE A 416 30.41 11.14 39.84
N GLY A 417 31.24 11.65 40.75
CA GLY A 417 30.79 12.38 41.94
C GLY A 417 30.08 13.68 41.55
N GLY A 418 29.12 14.07 42.39
CA GLY A 418 28.10 15.08 42.12
C GLY A 418 28.60 16.38 41.48
N LYS A 419 28.07 16.66 40.29
CA LYS A 419 27.87 18.01 39.71
C LYS A 419 26.46 18.06 39.10
N SER A 420 25.84 19.23 39.10
CA SER A 420 24.46 19.43 38.64
C SER A 420 24.24 18.95 37.20
N MET A 421 23.10 18.28 36.97
CA MET A 421 22.77 17.53 35.76
C MET A 421 22.64 18.40 34.49
N GLU A 422 22.36 19.71 34.64
CA GLU A 422 22.34 20.69 33.55
C GLU A 422 23.72 21.00 32.95
N GLY A 423 24.79 20.91 33.75
CA GLY A 423 26.16 21.14 33.28
C GLY A 423 26.70 19.99 32.40
N SER A 424 26.23 18.76 32.62
CA SER A 424 26.69 17.57 31.88
C SER A 424 26.05 17.43 30.50
N LEU A 425 24.81 17.91 30.30
CA LEU A 425 24.12 17.84 29.00
C LEU A 425 24.66 18.83 27.98
N LYS A 426 25.09 20.02 28.42
CA LYS A 426 25.76 21.02 27.57
C LYS A 426 27.11 20.52 27.03
N CYS A 427 27.85 19.77 27.85
CA CYS A 427 29.15 19.19 27.50
C CYS A 427 29.06 18.10 26.41
N LEU A 428 27.97 17.32 26.38
CA LEU A 428 27.79 16.17 25.48
C LEU A 428 27.56 16.53 24.00
N LEU A 429 27.10 17.76 23.70
CA LEU A 429 26.84 18.24 22.33
C LEU A 429 27.94 19.17 21.81
N GLU A 430 28.77 19.69 22.72
CA GLU A 430 29.92 20.51 22.38
C GLU A 430 31.06 19.63 21.84
N ASP A 431 31.38 18.49 22.46
CA ASP A 431 32.41 17.59 21.90
C ASP A 431 31.83 16.69 20.77
N PRO A 432 32.33 16.79 19.52
CA PRO A 432 31.92 15.91 18.43
C PRO A 432 32.09 14.42 18.76
N LEU A 433 33.13 14.05 19.53
CA LEU A 433 33.40 12.66 19.87
C LEU A 433 32.35 12.10 20.83
N GLU A 434 32.08 12.79 21.93
CA GLU A 434 31.05 12.35 22.88
C GLU A 434 29.65 12.35 22.25
N CYS A 435 29.34 13.35 21.42
CA CYS A 435 28.06 13.43 20.73
C CYS A 435 27.81 12.20 19.84
N LEU A 436 28.77 11.86 18.96
CA LEU A 436 28.62 10.78 17.98
C LEU A 436 28.59 9.38 18.60
N ARG A 437 29.21 9.18 19.77
CA ARG A 437 29.19 7.90 20.51
C ARG A 437 27.80 7.49 20.96
N ASN A 438 26.90 8.44 21.13
CA ASN A 438 25.56 8.19 21.67
C ASN A 438 24.53 7.83 20.58
N TYR A 439 24.86 7.97 19.29
CA TYR A 439 23.99 7.53 18.20
C TYR A 439 24.20 6.06 17.90
N LYS A 440 23.12 5.36 17.56
CA LYS A 440 23.16 3.98 17.09
C LYS A 440 22.50 3.90 15.72
N ILE A 441 23.01 3.05 14.84
CA ILE A 441 22.33 2.71 13.59
C ILE A 441 21.68 1.35 13.78
N ARG A 442 20.37 1.29 13.56
CA ARG A 442 19.64 0.02 13.50
C ARG A 442 19.64 -0.42 12.06
N GLU A 443 20.34 -1.49 11.76
CA GLU A 443 20.28 -2.10 10.44
C GLU A 443 18.85 -2.63 10.22
N VAL A 444 18.12 -1.98 9.31
CA VAL A 444 16.95 -2.59 8.68
C VAL A 444 17.46 -3.23 7.41
N GLN A 445 17.42 -4.56 7.40
CA GLN A 445 17.92 -5.38 6.31
C GLN A 445 17.31 -4.96 4.98
N LEU A 446 18.21 -4.85 4.01
CA LEU A 446 17.98 -4.97 2.58
C LEU A 446 17.15 -6.22 2.29
N GLU A 447 15.84 -6.04 2.14
CA GLU A 447 14.98 -6.87 1.30
C GLU A 447 13.61 -6.17 1.23
N MET A 448 13.24 -5.61 0.07
CA MET A 448 11.87 -5.84 -0.37
C MET A 448 11.83 -7.34 -0.60
N SER A 449 11.56 -8.09 0.47
CA SER A 449 11.52 -9.52 0.38
C SER A 449 10.49 -9.79 -0.70
N ASN A 450 10.84 -10.50 -1.77
CA ASN A 450 9.84 -11.18 -2.57
C ASN A 450 9.22 -12.32 -1.73
N SER A 451 8.99 -12.11 -0.42
CA SER A 451 8.60 -13.14 0.52
C SER A 451 7.11 -13.33 0.39
N ILE A 452 6.78 -14.52 -0.06
CA ILE A 452 5.47 -15.11 0.09
C ILE A 452 5.62 -16.09 1.24
N VAL A 453 4.86 -15.90 2.31
CA VAL A 453 4.91 -16.75 3.49
C VAL A 453 3.54 -17.37 3.70
N VAL A 454 3.48 -18.70 3.64
CA VAL A 454 2.29 -19.45 4.05
C VAL A 454 2.48 -19.88 5.51
N LEU A 455 1.54 -19.47 6.33
CA LEU A 455 1.55 -19.62 7.79
C LEU A 455 0.77 -20.84 8.28
N ALA A 456 -0.01 -21.48 7.41
CA ALA A 456 -0.82 -22.65 7.75
C ALA A 456 -0.15 -23.95 7.26
N PRO A 457 -0.42 -25.09 7.92
CA PRO A 457 0.02 -26.39 7.42
C PRO A 457 -0.56 -26.66 6.03
N VAL A 458 0.24 -27.26 5.16
CA VAL A 458 -0.14 -27.56 3.78
C VAL A 458 -0.10 -29.08 3.59
N SER A 459 -1.25 -29.67 3.24
CA SER A 459 -1.32 -31.08 2.88
C SER A 459 -0.75 -31.34 1.48
N GLU A 460 -0.49 -32.61 1.14
CA GLU A 460 0.01 -32.97 -0.18
C GLU A 460 -0.93 -32.50 -1.31
N SER A 461 -2.25 -32.66 -1.15
CA SER A 461 -3.23 -32.16 -2.13
C SER A 461 -3.24 -30.63 -2.24
N GLN A 462 -3.12 -29.94 -1.11
CA GLN A 462 -3.07 -28.47 -1.06
C GLN A 462 -1.79 -27.90 -1.68
N SER A 463 -0.65 -28.61 -1.58
CA SER A 463 0.62 -28.20 -2.20
C SER A 463 0.53 -28.09 -3.72
N GLN A 464 -0.35 -28.88 -4.34
CA GLN A 464 -0.62 -28.83 -5.79
C GLN A 464 -1.47 -27.61 -6.20
N ILE A 465 -2.08 -26.92 -5.24
CA ILE A 465 -2.75 -25.63 -5.45
C ILE A 465 -1.78 -24.48 -5.16
N LEU A 466 -1.03 -24.59 -4.07
CA LEU A 466 -0.08 -23.57 -3.61
C LEU A 466 1.29 -23.75 -4.26
N THR A 467 1.32 -23.97 -5.59
CA THR A 467 2.57 -24.08 -6.33
C THR A 467 3.28 -22.73 -6.34
N LYS A 468 4.60 -22.75 -6.54
CA LYS A 468 5.42 -21.55 -6.61
C LYS A 468 4.87 -20.56 -7.65
N GLU A 469 4.50 -21.04 -8.83
CA GLU A 469 3.98 -20.23 -9.93
C GLU A 469 2.61 -19.62 -9.60
N ALA A 470 1.73 -20.37 -8.95
CA ALA A 470 0.42 -19.88 -8.51
C ALA A 470 0.57 -18.79 -7.44
N LEU A 471 1.49 -18.99 -6.49
CA LEU A 471 1.79 -18.01 -5.45
C LEU A 471 2.46 -16.74 -6.02
N GLU A 472 3.38 -16.88 -6.98
CA GLU A 472 3.97 -15.74 -7.68
C GLU A 472 2.93 -14.96 -8.49
N PHE A 473 1.99 -15.65 -9.14
CA PHE A 473 0.86 -15.04 -9.84
C PHE A 473 -0.03 -14.25 -8.86
N LEU A 474 -0.41 -14.85 -7.74
CA LEU A 474 -1.13 -14.18 -6.65
C LEU A 474 -0.36 -12.95 -6.14
N ALA A 475 0.95 -13.07 -5.90
CA ALA A 475 1.78 -11.98 -5.40
C ALA A 475 1.85 -10.79 -6.38
N LYS A 476 1.91 -11.05 -7.69
CA LYS A 476 1.85 -9.98 -8.71
C LYS A 476 0.53 -9.22 -8.64
N LEU A 477 -0.60 -9.92 -8.55
CA LEU A 477 -1.92 -9.28 -8.44
C LEU A 477 -2.06 -8.53 -7.11
N GLN A 478 -1.66 -9.13 -5.99
CA GLN A 478 -1.68 -8.50 -4.68
C GLN A 478 -0.87 -7.19 -4.67
N ARG A 479 0.36 -7.19 -5.18
CA ARG A 479 1.23 -6.00 -5.19
C ARG A 479 0.67 -4.89 -6.05
N ALA A 480 0.07 -5.23 -7.20
CA ALA A 480 -0.53 -4.26 -8.10
C ALA A 480 -1.80 -3.62 -7.52
N PHE A 481 -2.66 -4.42 -6.88
CA PHE A 481 -4.06 -4.03 -6.64
C PHE A 481 -4.46 -3.89 -5.17
N ASN A 482 -3.74 -4.49 -4.22
CA ASN A 482 -4.07 -4.34 -2.81
C ASN A 482 -4.01 -2.88 -2.30
N PRO A 483 -3.08 -2.01 -2.75
CA PRO A 483 -3.11 -0.60 -2.38
C PRO A 483 -4.41 0.10 -2.81
N ILE A 484 -4.90 -0.21 -4.03
CA ILE A 484 -6.15 0.34 -4.57
C ILE A 484 -7.34 -0.21 -3.77
N ARG A 485 -7.37 -1.52 -3.49
CA ARG A 485 -8.38 -2.15 -2.62
C ARG A 485 -8.47 -1.44 -1.27
N LYS A 486 -7.34 -1.21 -0.60
CA LYS A 486 -7.28 -0.53 0.69
C LYS A 486 -7.79 0.92 0.61
N ALA A 487 -7.45 1.64 -0.47
CA ALA A 487 -7.98 2.99 -0.70
C ALA A 487 -9.51 3.00 -0.89
N LEU A 488 -10.08 2.01 -1.60
CA LEU A 488 -11.52 1.87 -1.77
C LEU A 488 -12.23 1.52 -0.46
N LEU A 489 -11.66 0.62 0.35
CA LEU A 489 -12.19 0.35 1.70
C LEU A 489 -12.17 1.60 2.58
N GLN A 490 -11.11 2.42 2.49
CA GLN A 490 -11.08 3.72 3.19
C GLN A 490 -12.15 4.68 2.66
N ARG A 491 -12.43 4.68 1.34
CA ARG A 491 -13.52 5.46 0.76
C ARG A 491 -14.89 5.02 1.29
N ARG A 492 -15.12 3.73 1.54
CA ARG A 492 -16.36 3.26 2.21
C ARG A 492 -16.52 3.88 3.60
N VAL A 493 -15.43 4.00 4.37
CA VAL A 493 -15.45 4.64 5.69
C VAL A 493 -15.85 6.12 5.57
N LEU A 494 -15.25 6.84 4.62
CA LEU A 494 -15.58 8.25 4.38
C LEU A 494 -17.04 8.41 3.92
N ARG A 495 -17.50 7.59 2.98
CA ARG A 495 -18.89 7.60 2.50
C ARG A 495 -19.88 7.31 3.63
N GLN A 496 -19.51 6.42 4.55
CA GLN A 496 -20.33 6.15 5.72
C GLN A 496 -20.43 7.35 6.67
N GLN A 497 -19.35 8.13 6.83
CA GLN A 497 -19.39 9.35 7.63
C GLN A 497 -20.30 10.42 7.03
N GLU A 498 -20.40 10.49 5.70
CA GLU A 498 -21.35 11.38 5.01
C GLU A 498 -22.80 10.96 5.25
N LEU A 499 -23.10 9.66 5.10
CA LEU A 499 -24.42 9.09 5.39
C LEU A 499 -24.82 9.33 6.85
N ASP A 500 -23.88 9.13 7.78
CA ASP A 500 -24.07 9.40 9.21
C ASP A 500 -24.37 10.88 9.51
N ARG A 501 -23.99 11.81 8.62
CA ARG A 501 -24.30 13.26 8.71
C ARG A 501 -25.60 13.64 7.99
N GLY A 502 -26.31 12.67 7.40
CA GLY A 502 -27.60 12.88 6.72
C GLY A 502 -27.51 13.05 5.20
N VAL A 503 -26.33 12.88 4.58
CA VAL A 503 -26.20 12.91 3.12
C VAL A 503 -26.69 11.58 2.54
N LEU A 504 -27.91 11.56 1.99
CA LEU A 504 -28.51 10.37 1.38
C LEU A 504 -27.86 10.04 0.02
N PRO A 505 -27.87 8.77 -0.42
CA PRO A 505 -27.40 8.40 -1.75
C PRO A 505 -28.39 8.83 -2.84
N ASP A 506 -27.86 9.13 -4.02
CA ASP A 506 -28.60 9.46 -5.24
C ASP A 506 -27.79 8.95 -6.44
N PHE A 507 -28.38 8.94 -7.63
CA PHE A 507 -27.69 8.65 -8.88
C PHE A 507 -26.61 9.71 -9.13
N LEU A 508 -25.42 9.26 -9.53
CA LEU A 508 -24.27 10.15 -9.69
C LEU A 508 -24.44 11.09 -10.89
N LEU A 509 -24.30 12.40 -10.68
CA LEU A 509 -24.43 13.39 -11.77
C LEU A 509 -23.24 13.30 -12.76
N GLU A 510 -22.03 13.08 -12.25
CA GLU A 510 -20.80 13.02 -13.04
C GLU A 510 -20.77 11.88 -14.07
N THR A 511 -21.53 10.80 -13.85
CA THR A 511 -21.65 9.65 -14.75
C THR A 511 -22.98 9.60 -15.50
N ALA A 512 -23.78 10.67 -15.49
CA ALA A 512 -25.07 10.72 -16.21
C ALA A 512 -24.91 10.36 -17.71
N HIS A 513 -23.83 10.83 -18.34
CA HIS A 513 -23.49 10.54 -19.73
C HIS A 513 -23.32 9.03 -20.02
N ILE A 514 -22.92 8.21 -19.04
CA ILE A 514 -22.85 6.74 -19.19
C ILE A 514 -24.26 6.16 -19.21
N ARG A 515 -25.14 6.61 -18.31
CA ARG A 515 -26.52 6.10 -18.20
C ARG A 515 -27.39 6.50 -19.40
N GLU A 516 -27.17 7.71 -19.91
CA GLU A 516 -27.96 8.28 -21.01
C GLU A 516 -27.50 7.79 -22.39
N ASP A 517 -26.27 7.28 -22.52
CA ASP A 517 -25.76 6.72 -23.77
C ASP A 517 -26.37 5.33 -24.07
N ASP A 518 -27.20 5.25 -25.11
CA ASP A 518 -27.81 4.01 -25.58
C ASP A 518 -26.98 3.21 -26.57
N SER A 519 -25.79 3.69 -26.95
CA SER A 519 -24.93 3.02 -27.92
C SER A 519 -24.17 1.82 -27.33
N TRP A 520 -23.88 1.83 -26.03
CA TRP A 520 -23.06 0.79 -25.41
C TRP A 520 -23.88 -0.36 -24.80
N ARG A 521 -23.29 -1.55 -24.82
CA ARG A 521 -23.82 -2.77 -24.21
C ARG A 521 -22.72 -3.47 -23.42
N GLY A 522 -23.11 -4.33 -22.49
CA GLY A 522 -22.20 -5.29 -21.87
C GLY A 522 -21.88 -6.45 -22.80
N ALA A 523 -21.02 -7.34 -22.35
CA ALA A 523 -20.58 -8.50 -23.11
C ALA A 523 -21.74 -9.46 -23.40
N TYR A 524 -21.73 -10.04 -24.59
CA TYR A 524 -22.66 -11.12 -24.91
C TYR A 524 -22.49 -12.30 -23.95
N PRO A 525 -23.58 -13.03 -23.64
CA PRO A 525 -23.52 -14.22 -22.80
C PRO A 525 -22.48 -15.23 -23.29
N ALA A 526 -21.56 -15.61 -22.40
CA ALA A 526 -20.49 -16.55 -22.72
C ALA A 526 -21.01 -18.00 -22.79
N PRO A 527 -20.24 -18.94 -23.37
CA PRO A 527 -20.60 -20.36 -23.42
C PRO A 527 -20.96 -20.92 -22.04
N GLY A 528 -22.14 -21.53 -21.92
CA GLY A 528 -22.64 -22.03 -20.64
C GLY A 528 -23.33 -21.00 -19.73
N LEU A 529 -23.35 -19.71 -20.11
CA LEU A 529 -24.08 -18.63 -19.44
C LEU A 529 -25.23 -18.05 -20.27
N VAL A 530 -25.52 -18.61 -21.45
CA VAL A 530 -26.64 -18.16 -22.31
C VAL A 530 -27.99 -18.43 -21.64
N ASP A 531 -28.15 -19.61 -21.06
CA ASP A 531 -29.34 -20.03 -20.31
C ASP A 531 -28.93 -20.25 -18.85
N ARG A 532 -29.55 -19.49 -17.95
CA ARG A 532 -29.24 -19.48 -16.51
C ARG A 532 -30.51 -19.58 -15.66
N ARG A 533 -31.59 -20.14 -16.23
CA ARG A 533 -32.93 -20.09 -15.62
C ARG A 533 -32.99 -20.55 -14.16
N VAL A 534 -32.16 -21.52 -13.77
CA VAL A 534 -31.99 -21.93 -12.37
C VAL A 534 -30.51 -22.14 -12.06
N GLU A 535 -30.04 -21.46 -11.02
CA GLU A 535 -28.72 -21.62 -10.44
C GLU A 535 -28.83 -22.21 -9.03
N ILE A 536 -28.01 -23.19 -8.72
CA ILE A 536 -27.85 -23.69 -7.36
C ILE A 536 -26.64 -23.02 -6.71
N THR A 537 -26.74 -22.66 -5.44
CA THR A 537 -25.63 -22.11 -4.66
C THR A 537 -25.20 -23.08 -3.57
N GLY A 538 -23.91 -23.14 -3.25
CA GLY A 538 -23.46 -23.93 -2.11
C GLY A 538 -21.95 -23.90 -1.87
N PRO A 539 -21.52 -24.41 -0.71
CA PRO A 539 -20.12 -24.34 -0.29
C PRO A 539 -19.23 -25.21 -1.20
N VAL A 540 -17.94 -24.94 -1.13
CA VAL A 540 -16.87 -25.68 -1.85
C VAL A 540 -16.49 -27.02 -1.21
N ASP A 541 -17.31 -27.54 -0.30
CA ASP A 541 -17.16 -28.89 0.25
C ASP A 541 -17.25 -29.95 -0.86
N ARG A 542 -16.40 -30.97 -0.79
CA ARG A 542 -16.21 -31.94 -1.87
C ARG A 542 -17.51 -32.69 -2.23
N LYS A 543 -18.30 -33.07 -1.23
CA LYS A 543 -19.58 -33.77 -1.46
C LYS A 543 -20.63 -32.81 -2.02
N MET A 544 -20.67 -31.58 -1.50
CA MET A 544 -21.61 -30.55 -1.95
C MET A 544 -21.36 -30.13 -3.39
N VAL A 545 -20.09 -29.94 -3.79
CA VAL A 545 -19.70 -29.66 -5.18
C VAL A 545 -20.24 -30.72 -6.14
N ILE A 546 -20.07 -32.01 -5.82
CA ILE A 546 -20.58 -33.10 -6.66
C ILE A 546 -22.11 -33.05 -6.78
N ASN A 547 -22.80 -32.88 -5.65
CA ASN A 547 -24.26 -32.85 -5.63
C ASN A 547 -24.83 -31.66 -6.41
N ALA A 548 -24.20 -30.48 -6.27
CA ALA A 548 -24.62 -29.27 -6.95
C ALA A 548 -24.42 -29.37 -8.47
N LEU A 549 -23.25 -29.86 -8.93
CA LEU A 549 -22.98 -30.09 -10.35
C LEU A 549 -23.92 -31.12 -10.98
N ASN A 550 -24.34 -32.13 -10.21
CA ASN A 550 -25.27 -33.17 -10.65
C ASN A 550 -26.75 -32.80 -10.50
N SER A 551 -27.08 -31.64 -9.92
CA SER A 551 -28.44 -31.29 -9.48
C SER A 551 -29.46 -31.10 -10.61
N GLY A 552 -29.00 -30.90 -11.84
CA GLY A 552 -29.83 -30.52 -12.99
C GLY A 552 -30.04 -29.01 -13.14
N ALA A 553 -29.46 -28.18 -12.27
CA ALA A 553 -29.41 -26.74 -12.45
C ALA A 553 -28.56 -26.38 -13.70
N TYR A 554 -28.81 -25.21 -14.28
CA TYR A 554 -28.03 -24.74 -15.43
C TYR A 554 -26.64 -24.28 -15.01
N THR A 555 -26.54 -23.65 -13.84
CA THR A 555 -25.28 -23.20 -13.27
C THR A 555 -25.18 -23.55 -11.78
N TYR A 556 -23.96 -23.65 -11.29
CA TYR A 556 -23.64 -23.85 -9.88
C TYR A 556 -22.68 -22.76 -9.44
N MET A 557 -23.11 -21.95 -8.47
CA MET A 557 -22.25 -21.01 -7.77
C MET A 557 -21.54 -21.71 -6.61
N ALA A 558 -20.28 -22.05 -6.82
CA ALA A 558 -19.39 -22.58 -5.80
C ALA A 558 -18.85 -21.43 -4.94
N ASP A 559 -19.11 -21.51 -3.64
CA ASP A 559 -19.02 -20.37 -2.76
C ASP A 559 -17.88 -20.45 -1.74
N PHE A 560 -16.96 -19.49 -1.82
CA PHE A 560 -15.93 -19.24 -0.80
C PHE A 560 -16.34 -18.15 0.21
N GLU A 561 -17.50 -17.53 0.02
CA GLU A 561 -17.97 -16.37 0.78
C GLU A 561 -19.01 -16.76 1.83
N ASP A 562 -20.25 -16.25 1.79
CA ASP A 562 -21.18 -16.30 2.93
C ASP A 562 -21.61 -17.70 3.37
N SER A 563 -21.65 -18.69 2.47
CA SER A 563 -21.99 -20.08 2.84
C SER A 563 -20.76 -20.91 3.25
N ASN A 564 -19.57 -20.27 3.33
CA ASN A 564 -18.32 -20.90 3.68
C ASN A 564 -17.66 -20.20 4.88
N ALA A 565 -17.44 -20.94 5.97
CA ALA A 565 -16.57 -20.44 7.03
C ALA A 565 -15.12 -20.51 6.51
N PRO A 566 -14.39 -19.39 6.38
CA PRO A 566 -13.15 -19.31 5.61
C PRO A 566 -11.92 -19.84 6.37
N THR A 567 -12.05 -21.01 7.00
CA THR A 567 -10.90 -21.74 7.54
C THR A 567 -9.89 -22.03 6.43
N TRP A 568 -8.61 -22.15 6.77
CA TRP A 568 -7.57 -22.48 5.80
C TRP A 568 -7.92 -23.74 5.00
N ASN A 569 -8.33 -24.80 5.69
CA ASN A 569 -8.69 -26.07 5.04
C ASN A 569 -9.88 -25.90 4.11
N ASN A 570 -10.97 -25.24 4.54
CA ASN A 570 -12.13 -25.04 3.67
C ASN A 570 -11.77 -24.30 2.38
N ASN A 571 -10.92 -23.27 2.47
CA ASN A 571 -10.54 -22.48 1.31
C ASN A 571 -9.58 -23.24 0.38
N VAL A 572 -8.50 -23.83 0.89
CA VAL A 572 -7.52 -24.50 0.02
C VAL A 572 -8.04 -25.85 -0.47
N ASP A 573 -8.75 -26.62 0.36
CA ASP A 573 -9.43 -27.85 -0.09
C ASP A 573 -10.56 -27.52 -1.06
N GLY A 574 -11.25 -26.39 -0.89
CA GLY A 574 -12.20 -25.88 -1.88
C GLY A 574 -11.56 -25.69 -3.25
N GLN A 575 -10.36 -25.09 -3.32
CA GLN A 575 -9.61 -24.96 -4.57
C GLN A 575 -9.22 -26.33 -5.17
N VAL A 576 -8.81 -27.29 -4.32
CA VAL A 576 -8.57 -28.69 -4.75
C VAL A 576 -9.84 -29.30 -5.36
N ASN A 577 -10.97 -29.16 -4.67
CA ASN A 577 -12.26 -29.71 -5.09
C ASN A 577 -12.69 -29.13 -6.44
N LEU A 578 -12.59 -27.81 -6.63
CA LEU A 578 -12.94 -27.17 -7.89
C LEU A 578 -11.98 -27.57 -9.02
N ARG A 579 -10.68 -27.69 -8.74
CA ARG A 579 -9.69 -28.18 -9.72
C ARG A 579 -10.03 -29.59 -10.22
N ASP A 580 -10.37 -30.49 -9.30
CA ASP A 580 -10.74 -31.87 -9.61
C ASP A 580 -12.09 -31.93 -10.33
N ALA A 581 -13.06 -31.08 -9.95
CA ALA A 581 -14.36 -30.98 -10.61
C ALA A 581 -14.22 -30.53 -12.06
N VAL A 582 -13.42 -29.49 -12.33
CA VAL A 582 -13.12 -29.02 -13.68
C VAL A 582 -12.42 -30.09 -14.51
N ARG A 583 -11.61 -30.95 -13.91
CA ARG A 583 -10.95 -32.09 -14.59
C ARG A 583 -11.86 -33.32 -14.74
N GLY A 584 -13.00 -33.36 -14.06
CA GLY A 584 -13.92 -34.50 -14.10
C GLY A 584 -13.50 -35.67 -13.19
N THR A 585 -12.56 -35.43 -12.27
CA THR A 585 -11.94 -36.47 -11.42
C THR A 585 -12.39 -36.41 -9.96
N ILE A 586 -13.23 -35.45 -9.60
CA ILE A 586 -13.75 -35.31 -8.24
C ILE A 586 -14.62 -36.51 -7.85
N THR A 587 -14.29 -37.13 -6.72
CA THR A 587 -15.04 -38.23 -6.12
C THR A 587 -15.06 -38.07 -4.60
N TYR A 588 -16.09 -38.58 -3.95
CA TYR A 588 -16.21 -38.58 -2.50
C TYR A 588 -16.83 -39.89 -2.01
N THR A 589 -16.25 -40.48 -0.98
CA THR A 589 -16.81 -41.65 -0.29
C THR A 589 -17.22 -41.22 1.10
N ASN A 590 -18.51 -41.33 1.41
CA ASN A 590 -18.99 -40.99 2.74
C ASN A 590 -18.41 -41.96 3.78
N PRO A 591 -17.67 -41.48 4.79
CA PRO A 591 -17.01 -42.36 5.75
C PRO A 591 -17.99 -43.21 6.56
N GLY A 592 -19.20 -42.70 6.83
CA GLY A 592 -20.20 -43.35 7.67
C GLY A 592 -20.97 -44.48 6.98
N ASN A 593 -21.50 -44.23 5.77
CA ASN A 593 -22.33 -45.22 5.06
C ASN A 593 -21.67 -45.82 3.82
N LYS A 594 -20.39 -45.51 3.56
CA LYS A 594 -19.59 -45.96 2.40
C LYS A 594 -20.18 -45.64 1.02
N LYS A 595 -21.23 -44.81 0.94
CA LYS A 595 -21.81 -44.37 -0.34
C LYS A 595 -20.79 -43.53 -1.11
N GLN A 596 -20.57 -43.88 -2.37
CA GLN A 596 -19.70 -43.16 -3.29
C GLN A 596 -20.50 -42.11 -4.08
N TYR A 597 -19.83 -40.99 -4.34
CA TYR A 597 -20.33 -39.85 -5.09
C TYR A 597 -19.30 -39.50 -6.16
N ALA A 598 -19.75 -39.29 -7.39
CA ALA A 598 -18.94 -38.86 -8.53
C ALA A 598 -19.80 -38.00 -9.46
N LEU A 599 -19.16 -37.26 -10.35
CA LEU A 599 -19.88 -36.54 -11.40
C LEU A 599 -20.58 -37.52 -12.34
N ARG A 600 -21.82 -37.20 -12.71
CA ARG A 600 -22.57 -37.97 -13.71
C ARG A 600 -21.87 -37.89 -15.07
N LYS A 601 -21.96 -38.97 -15.84
CA LYS A 601 -21.41 -39.05 -17.21
C LYS A 601 -22.47 -38.87 -18.28
N ASP A 602 -23.73 -39.08 -17.91
CA ASP A 602 -24.91 -38.86 -18.72
C ASP A 602 -25.40 -37.42 -18.53
N GLY A 603 -25.75 -36.72 -19.60
CA GLY A 603 -26.31 -35.37 -19.52
C GLY A 603 -25.29 -34.25 -19.24
N LYS A 604 -25.79 -33.02 -19.24
CA LYS A 604 -25.00 -31.80 -19.03
C LYS A 604 -24.87 -31.50 -17.54
N LEU A 605 -23.64 -31.28 -17.07
CA LEU A 605 -23.37 -30.76 -15.73
C LEU A 605 -23.69 -29.27 -15.67
N ALA A 606 -24.04 -28.77 -14.48
CA ALA A 606 -24.19 -27.35 -14.25
C ALA A 606 -22.89 -26.59 -14.58
N THR A 607 -22.99 -25.43 -15.24
CA THR A 607 -21.84 -24.56 -15.49
C THR A 607 -21.32 -24.02 -14.16
N LEU A 608 -20.03 -24.23 -13.87
CA LEU A 608 -19.41 -23.76 -12.63
C LEU A 608 -19.14 -22.25 -12.68
N ILE A 609 -19.54 -21.54 -11.63
CA ILE A 609 -19.27 -20.11 -11.38
C ILE A 609 -18.73 -20.00 -9.95
N VAL A 610 -17.66 -19.23 -9.72
CA VAL A 610 -17.05 -19.13 -8.39
C VAL A 610 -17.35 -17.79 -7.74
N ARG A 611 -17.83 -17.80 -6.49
CA ARG A 611 -17.98 -16.60 -5.66
C ARG A 611 -16.77 -16.48 -4.72
N PRO A 612 -15.80 -15.57 -4.98
CA PRO A 612 -14.70 -15.30 -4.06
C PRO A 612 -15.19 -14.45 -2.89
N ARG A 613 -14.42 -14.41 -1.81
CA ARG A 613 -14.69 -13.54 -0.65
C ARG A 613 -14.72 -12.06 -1.03
N GLY A 614 -15.59 -11.28 -0.39
CA GLY A 614 -15.73 -9.84 -0.62
C GLY A 614 -14.50 -9.02 -0.20
N TRP A 615 -14.42 -7.76 -0.68
CA TRP A 615 -13.21 -6.93 -0.58
C TRP A 615 -12.68 -6.68 0.84
N HIS A 616 -13.57 -6.73 1.82
CA HIS A 616 -13.28 -6.44 3.23
C HIS A 616 -12.50 -7.56 3.93
N LEU A 617 -12.51 -8.79 3.39
CA LEU A 617 -11.83 -9.94 3.99
C LEU A 617 -10.35 -10.02 3.60
N GLU A 618 -9.56 -10.55 4.53
CA GLU A 618 -8.14 -10.86 4.33
C GLU A 618 -7.91 -12.37 4.42
N GLU A 619 -6.90 -12.87 3.73
CA GLU A 619 -6.40 -14.23 3.89
C GLU A 619 -5.19 -14.20 4.82
N LYS A 620 -5.43 -14.38 6.11
CA LYS A 620 -4.43 -14.22 7.17
C LYS A 620 -3.34 -15.29 7.14
N HIS A 621 -3.57 -16.40 6.45
CA HIS A 621 -2.60 -17.49 6.36
C HIS A 621 -1.54 -17.25 5.27
N VAL A 622 -1.72 -16.25 4.39
CA VAL A 622 -0.74 -15.93 3.35
C VAL A 622 -0.29 -14.48 3.48
N LEU A 623 0.98 -14.29 3.82
CA LEU A 623 1.62 -12.98 3.83
C LEU A 623 2.37 -12.76 2.53
N ILE A 624 2.18 -11.58 1.94
CA ILE A 624 2.96 -11.10 0.80
C ILE A 624 3.62 -9.81 1.27
N ASP A 625 4.94 -9.82 1.30
CA ASP A 625 5.76 -8.71 1.79
C ASP A 625 5.40 -8.33 3.25
N GLY A 626 5.08 -9.34 4.07
CA GLY A 626 4.72 -9.20 5.48
C GLY A 626 3.27 -8.80 5.76
N VAL A 627 2.45 -8.58 4.73
CA VAL A 627 1.04 -8.15 4.87
C VAL A 627 0.09 -9.28 4.46
N PRO A 628 -1.01 -9.54 5.21
CA PRO A 628 -2.05 -10.47 4.79
C PRO A 628 -2.56 -10.20 3.37
N ALA A 629 -2.70 -11.27 2.58
CA ALA A 629 -3.24 -11.17 1.23
C ALA A 629 -4.71 -10.73 1.25
N SER A 630 -5.17 -10.10 0.17
CA SER A 630 -6.61 -9.93 -0.03
C SER A 630 -7.27 -11.29 -0.22
N ALA A 631 -8.31 -11.59 0.55
CA ALA A 631 -9.07 -12.83 0.40
C ALA A 631 -9.68 -12.95 -1.01
N SER A 632 -10.25 -11.85 -1.52
CA SER A 632 -10.81 -11.77 -2.87
C SER A 632 -9.81 -12.12 -3.97
N ILE A 633 -8.60 -11.52 -3.91
CA ILE A 633 -7.53 -11.79 -4.88
C ILE A 633 -7.02 -13.22 -4.71
N PHE A 634 -6.90 -13.72 -3.48
CA PHE A 634 -6.49 -15.10 -3.20
C PHE A 634 -7.43 -16.12 -3.85
N ASP A 635 -8.73 -16.03 -3.58
CA ASP A 635 -9.74 -16.96 -4.10
C ASP A 635 -9.81 -16.92 -5.63
N PHE A 636 -9.83 -15.70 -6.19
CA PHE A 636 -9.82 -15.47 -7.63
C PHE A 636 -8.57 -16.04 -8.29
N ALA A 637 -7.39 -15.67 -7.77
CA ALA A 637 -6.12 -15.96 -8.42
C ALA A 637 -5.87 -17.48 -8.48
N LEU A 638 -6.13 -18.19 -7.38
CA LEU A 638 -5.95 -19.64 -7.34
C LEU A 638 -6.93 -20.35 -8.27
N TYR A 639 -8.21 -20.00 -8.24
CA TYR A 639 -9.18 -20.64 -9.13
C TYR A 639 -8.88 -20.37 -10.61
N PHE A 640 -8.60 -19.11 -10.95
CA PHE A 640 -8.30 -18.69 -12.31
C PHE A 640 -7.03 -19.39 -12.83
N PHE A 641 -5.93 -19.33 -12.06
CA PHE A 641 -4.65 -19.90 -12.44
C PHE A 641 -4.74 -21.40 -12.75
N HIS A 642 -5.44 -22.16 -11.90
CA HIS A 642 -5.51 -23.62 -12.02
C HIS A 642 -6.52 -24.13 -13.05
N ASN A 643 -7.52 -23.32 -13.42
CA ASN A 643 -8.68 -23.81 -14.16
C ASN A 643 -8.98 -23.09 -15.47
N ALA A 644 -8.58 -21.83 -15.65
CA ALA A 644 -9.01 -21.02 -16.78
C ALA A 644 -8.73 -21.69 -18.14
N LYS A 645 -7.49 -22.15 -18.37
CA LYS A 645 -7.12 -22.84 -19.62
C LYS A 645 -7.93 -24.11 -19.85
N LYS A 646 -8.17 -24.91 -18.81
CA LYS A 646 -8.93 -26.17 -18.93
C LYS A 646 -10.42 -25.92 -19.18
N LEU A 647 -10.98 -24.87 -18.57
CA LEU A 647 -12.36 -24.45 -18.82
C LEU A 647 -12.54 -24.01 -20.27
N ILE A 648 -11.61 -23.21 -20.80
CA ILE A 648 -11.61 -22.76 -22.20
C ILE A 648 -11.50 -23.94 -23.16
N GLU A 649 -10.58 -24.87 -22.92
CA GLU A 649 -10.42 -26.09 -23.71
C GLU A 649 -11.72 -26.92 -23.77
N LYS A 650 -12.48 -26.94 -22.67
CA LYS A 650 -13.78 -27.63 -22.57
C LYS A 650 -14.96 -26.86 -23.15
N GLY A 651 -14.73 -25.69 -23.76
CA GLY A 651 -15.80 -24.86 -24.35
C GLY A 651 -16.61 -24.07 -23.32
N SER A 652 -16.05 -23.81 -22.14
CA SER A 652 -16.60 -22.90 -21.12
C SER A 652 -15.57 -21.79 -20.83
N GLY A 653 -15.72 -21.08 -19.72
CA GLY A 653 -14.79 -20.03 -19.31
C GLY A 653 -14.65 -19.90 -17.79
N PRO A 654 -13.66 -19.12 -17.32
CA PRO A 654 -13.50 -18.78 -15.92
C PRO A 654 -14.56 -17.74 -15.51
N TYR A 655 -15.59 -18.21 -14.79
CA TYR A 655 -16.75 -17.41 -14.42
C TYR A 655 -16.81 -17.14 -12.92
N PHE A 656 -17.25 -15.93 -12.57
CA PHE A 656 -17.28 -15.45 -11.20
C PHE A 656 -18.61 -14.80 -10.80
N TYR A 657 -18.91 -14.84 -9.51
CA TYR A 657 -19.91 -14.03 -8.85
C TYR A 657 -19.19 -13.04 -7.92
N LEU A 658 -19.49 -11.74 -7.99
CA LEU A 658 -18.76 -10.71 -7.25
C LEU A 658 -19.64 -10.12 -6.13
N PRO A 659 -19.34 -10.40 -4.86
CA PRO A 659 -20.22 -10.01 -3.75
C PRO A 659 -19.91 -8.63 -3.16
N LYS A 660 -20.92 -8.06 -2.51
CA LYS A 660 -20.84 -6.95 -1.54
C LYS A 660 -20.05 -5.72 -2.02
N MET A 661 -20.11 -5.42 -3.32
CA MET A 661 -19.57 -4.17 -3.84
C MET A 661 -20.44 -2.99 -3.44
N GLU A 662 -19.83 -1.84 -3.17
CA GLU A 662 -20.53 -0.61 -2.74
C GLU A 662 -20.38 0.54 -3.74
N SER A 663 -19.59 0.38 -4.81
CA SER A 663 -19.40 1.40 -5.85
C SER A 663 -18.88 0.81 -7.16
N HIS A 664 -19.15 1.48 -8.29
CA HIS A 664 -18.57 1.17 -9.60
C HIS A 664 -17.04 1.20 -9.61
N LEU A 665 -16.40 2.00 -8.75
CA LEU A 665 -14.93 1.99 -8.63
C LEU A 665 -14.36 0.65 -8.14
N GLU A 666 -15.15 -0.12 -7.41
CA GLU A 666 -14.80 -1.48 -7.01
C GLU A 666 -15.00 -2.49 -8.13
N ALA A 667 -15.97 -2.23 -9.02
CA ALA A 667 -16.14 -2.97 -10.27
C ALA A 667 -14.95 -2.70 -11.22
N ARG A 668 -14.46 -1.45 -11.28
CA ARG A 668 -13.23 -1.10 -12.00
C ARG A 668 -12.01 -1.86 -11.47
N LEU A 669 -11.86 -1.95 -10.15
CA LEU A 669 -10.78 -2.75 -9.54
C LEU A 669 -10.82 -4.21 -10.00
N TRP A 670 -12.00 -4.84 -10.03
CA TRP A 670 -12.15 -6.18 -10.57
C TRP A 670 -11.78 -6.25 -12.05
N ASN A 671 -12.26 -5.31 -12.86
CA ASN A 671 -11.94 -5.25 -14.29
C ASN A 671 -10.43 -5.17 -14.55
N ASP A 672 -9.71 -4.33 -13.79
CA ASP A 672 -8.26 -4.20 -13.90
C ASP A 672 -7.53 -5.49 -13.50
N ILE A 673 -8.00 -6.15 -12.44
CA ILE A 673 -7.48 -7.46 -12.02
C ILE A 673 -7.71 -8.51 -13.10
N PHE A 674 -8.90 -8.55 -13.72
CA PHE A 674 -9.22 -9.48 -14.79
C PHE A 674 -8.32 -9.28 -16.00
N ASN A 675 -8.17 -8.03 -16.45
CA ASN A 675 -7.30 -7.69 -17.57
C ASN A 675 -5.85 -8.12 -17.31
N VAL A 676 -5.28 -7.76 -16.16
CA VAL A 676 -3.90 -8.14 -15.84
C VAL A 676 -3.75 -9.65 -15.68
N ALA A 677 -4.72 -10.33 -15.06
CA ALA A 677 -4.70 -11.79 -14.91
C ALA A 677 -4.72 -12.50 -16.28
N GLN A 678 -5.56 -12.03 -17.20
CA GLN A 678 -5.68 -12.54 -18.56
C GLN A 678 -4.38 -12.31 -19.35
N ASP A 679 -3.82 -11.10 -19.30
CA ASP A 679 -2.55 -10.78 -19.95
C ASP A 679 -1.40 -11.65 -19.41
N LEU A 680 -1.30 -11.82 -18.08
CA LEU A 680 -0.25 -12.62 -17.44
C LEU A 680 -0.28 -14.10 -17.82
N LEU A 681 -1.46 -14.66 -18.13
CA LEU A 681 -1.60 -16.07 -18.53
C LEU A 681 -1.77 -16.28 -20.04
N GLY A 682 -1.73 -15.20 -20.83
CA GLY A 682 -1.91 -15.24 -22.28
C GLY A 682 -3.34 -15.61 -22.71
N ILE A 683 -4.34 -15.19 -21.94
CA ILE A 683 -5.77 -15.41 -22.21
C ILE A 683 -6.34 -14.13 -22.81
N PRO A 684 -7.13 -14.18 -23.90
CA PRO A 684 -7.72 -12.97 -24.50
C PRO A 684 -8.56 -12.17 -23.50
N ARG A 685 -8.48 -10.84 -23.52
CA ARG A 685 -9.35 -9.94 -22.73
C ARG A 685 -10.83 -10.19 -23.06
N GLY A 686 -11.71 -10.03 -22.08
CA GLY A 686 -13.11 -10.42 -22.22
C GLY A 686 -13.36 -11.94 -22.26
N THR A 687 -12.44 -12.78 -21.76
CA THR A 687 -12.69 -14.23 -21.55
C THR A 687 -13.27 -14.51 -20.17
N ILE A 688 -12.82 -13.78 -19.14
CA ILE A 688 -13.45 -13.83 -17.81
C ILE A 688 -14.89 -13.31 -17.92
N ARG A 689 -15.82 -13.94 -17.20
CA ARG A 689 -17.17 -13.39 -17.00
C ARG A 689 -17.51 -13.26 -15.53
N ALA A 690 -18.20 -12.21 -15.16
CA ALA A 690 -18.56 -11.90 -13.79
C ALA A 690 -20.03 -11.46 -13.70
N THR A 691 -20.80 -12.11 -12.83
CA THR A 691 -22.12 -11.63 -12.41
C THR A 691 -21.95 -10.87 -11.09
N VAL A 692 -22.48 -9.66 -10.99
CA VAL A 692 -22.34 -8.84 -9.76
C VAL A 692 -23.58 -8.97 -8.90
N LEU A 693 -23.41 -9.23 -7.61
CA LEU A 693 -24.53 -9.16 -6.66
C LEU A 693 -24.78 -7.69 -6.30
N ILE A 694 -25.95 -7.15 -6.66
CA ILE A 694 -26.36 -5.81 -6.19
C ILE A 694 -27.00 -5.97 -4.83
N GLU A 695 -26.19 -6.34 -3.85
CA GLU A 695 -26.65 -6.67 -2.51
C GLU A 695 -26.24 -5.62 -1.48
N THR A 696 -25.90 -4.42 -1.95
CA THR A 696 -25.70 -3.24 -1.11
C THR A 696 -26.56 -2.09 -1.61
N ILE A 697 -27.09 -1.30 -0.68
CA ILE A 697 -27.96 -0.18 -1.04
C ILE A 697 -27.25 0.85 -1.93
N LEU A 698 -25.95 1.07 -1.74
CA LEU A 698 -25.19 2.02 -2.54
C LEU A 698 -24.99 1.53 -3.99
N ALA A 699 -24.76 0.23 -4.19
CA ALA A 699 -24.62 -0.34 -5.53
C ALA A 699 -25.92 -0.23 -6.36
N ALA A 700 -27.09 -0.12 -5.73
CA ALA A 700 -28.34 0.09 -6.45
C ALA A 700 -28.41 1.44 -7.19
N PHE A 701 -27.66 2.45 -6.75
CA PHE A 701 -27.57 3.76 -7.40
C PHE A 701 -26.49 3.82 -8.50
N GLU A 702 -25.68 2.77 -8.63
CA GLU A 702 -24.52 2.71 -9.52
C GLU A 702 -24.56 1.47 -10.44
N MET A 703 -25.75 0.88 -10.67
CA MET A 703 -25.87 -0.38 -11.43
C MET A 703 -25.36 -0.26 -12.87
N ASP A 704 -25.67 0.85 -13.55
CA ASP A 704 -25.22 1.09 -14.93
C ASP A 704 -23.70 1.28 -14.99
N GLU A 705 -23.15 2.06 -14.06
CA GLU A 705 -21.72 2.30 -13.92
C GLU A 705 -20.97 1.01 -13.59
N ILE A 706 -21.52 0.15 -12.71
CA ILE A 706 -20.95 -1.16 -12.41
C ILE A 706 -20.88 -2.03 -13.67
N ILE A 707 -21.95 -2.08 -14.47
CA ILE A 707 -21.94 -2.82 -15.74
C ILE A 707 -20.94 -2.17 -16.70
N TYR A 708 -20.86 -0.84 -16.76
CA TYR A 708 -19.96 -0.12 -17.65
C TYR A 708 -18.49 -0.40 -17.36
N GLU A 709 -18.08 -0.36 -16.09
CA GLU A 709 -16.71 -0.66 -15.66
C GLU A 709 -16.32 -2.11 -15.95
N LEU A 710 -17.30 -3.02 -15.91
CA LEU A 710 -17.12 -4.44 -16.23
C LEU A 710 -17.61 -4.81 -17.64
N ARG A 711 -17.86 -3.87 -18.56
CA ARG A 711 -18.64 -4.15 -19.78
C ARG A 711 -18.09 -5.27 -20.65
N GLU A 712 -16.78 -5.47 -20.69
CA GLU A 712 -16.14 -6.57 -21.44
C GLU A 712 -16.18 -7.93 -20.71
N HIS A 713 -16.46 -7.91 -19.41
CA HIS A 713 -16.44 -9.06 -18.50
C HIS A 713 -17.81 -9.31 -17.84
N SER A 714 -18.83 -8.48 -18.06
CA SER A 714 -20.10 -8.60 -17.37
C SER A 714 -20.90 -9.79 -17.89
N ALA A 715 -21.49 -10.53 -16.96
CA ALA A 715 -22.52 -11.54 -17.20
C ALA A 715 -23.83 -11.19 -16.50
N GLY A 716 -24.02 -9.93 -16.11
CA GLY A 716 -25.25 -9.43 -15.51
C GLY A 716 -25.14 -9.12 -14.02
N LEU A 717 -26.31 -8.85 -13.43
CA LEU A 717 -26.48 -8.49 -12.02
C LEU A 717 -27.44 -9.46 -11.32
N ASN A 718 -27.40 -9.51 -9.99
CA ASN A 718 -28.26 -10.37 -9.18
C ASN A 718 -28.99 -9.65 -8.01
N CYS A 719 -30.27 -10.03 -7.88
CA CYS A 719 -31.19 -10.13 -6.74
C CYS A 719 -30.68 -10.57 -5.36
N GLY A 720 -30.19 -9.67 -4.50
CA GLY A 720 -29.97 -9.96 -3.07
C GLY A 720 -31.15 -9.56 -2.17
N ARG A 721 -31.51 -10.39 -1.16
CA ARG A 721 -32.48 -9.99 -0.11
C ARG A 721 -31.80 -9.65 1.21
N TRP A 722 -31.18 -10.64 1.87
CA TRP A 722 -30.66 -10.45 3.23
C TRP A 722 -29.51 -9.47 3.30
N ASP A 723 -28.51 -9.60 2.43
CA ASP A 723 -27.40 -8.65 2.37
C ASP A 723 -27.87 -7.23 2.00
N TYR A 724 -28.84 -7.10 1.10
CA TYR A 724 -29.36 -5.79 0.69
C TYR A 724 -30.03 -5.07 1.86
N ILE A 725 -30.92 -5.76 2.58
CA ILE A 725 -31.62 -5.20 3.75
C ILE A 725 -30.62 -4.95 4.89
N PHE A 726 -29.67 -5.86 5.10
CA PHE A 726 -28.57 -5.65 6.03
C PHE A 726 -27.78 -4.38 5.69
N SER A 727 -27.49 -4.15 4.41
CA SER A 727 -26.80 -2.97 3.92
C SER A 727 -27.61 -1.70 4.15
N VAL A 728 -28.94 -1.71 3.94
CA VAL A 728 -29.83 -0.59 4.27
C VAL A 728 -29.69 -0.23 5.76
N ILE A 729 -29.81 -1.22 6.66
CA ILE A 729 -29.64 -0.98 8.09
C ILE A 729 -28.23 -0.47 8.40
N LYS A 730 -27.19 -1.09 7.84
CA LYS A 730 -25.78 -0.71 8.06
C LYS A 730 -25.54 0.74 7.66
N LYS A 731 -25.96 1.14 6.46
CA LYS A 731 -25.69 2.44 5.86
C LYS A 731 -26.49 3.56 6.51
N PHE A 732 -27.74 3.29 6.91
CA PHE A 732 -28.61 4.27 7.56
C PHE A 732 -28.75 4.04 9.08
N ARG A 733 -27.81 3.33 9.70
CA ARG A 733 -27.90 2.89 11.11
C ARG A 733 -28.15 4.01 12.11
N LYS A 734 -27.70 5.25 11.81
CA LYS A 734 -27.89 6.44 12.66
C LYS A 734 -29.16 7.23 12.34
N ASN A 735 -29.84 6.94 11.22
CA ASN A 735 -31.03 7.64 10.80
C ASN A 735 -32.28 6.91 11.33
N PRO A 736 -33.10 7.55 12.20
CA PRO A 736 -34.32 6.93 12.75
C PRO A 736 -35.42 6.69 11.70
N ASP A 737 -35.37 7.36 10.55
CA ASP A 737 -36.38 7.22 9.49
C ASP A 737 -36.25 5.89 8.71
N PHE A 738 -35.11 5.21 8.84
CA PHE A 738 -34.78 3.96 8.14
C PHE A 738 -34.89 2.72 9.05
N VAL A 739 -35.66 2.80 10.14
CA VAL A 739 -35.89 1.64 11.01
C VAL A 739 -36.84 0.66 10.34
N LEU A 740 -36.38 -0.59 10.19
CA LEU A 740 -37.15 -1.64 9.50
C LEU A 740 -37.94 -2.50 10.51
N PRO A 741 -39.12 -3.02 10.12
CA PRO A 741 -39.89 -3.98 10.92
C PRO A 741 -39.21 -5.35 10.94
N ASP A 742 -39.86 -6.38 11.52
CA ASP A 742 -39.36 -7.76 11.48
C ASP A 742 -38.93 -8.16 10.04
N ARG A 743 -37.76 -8.80 9.88
CA ARG A 743 -37.20 -9.11 8.54
C ARG A 743 -38.11 -9.98 7.68
N SER A 744 -39.04 -10.72 8.28
CA SER A 744 -40.06 -11.49 7.58
C SER A 744 -41.03 -10.60 6.79
N ASP A 745 -41.33 -9.41 7.31
CA ASP A 745 -42.26 -8.44 6.72
C ASP A 745 -41.60 -7.64 5.59
N VAL A 746 -40.26 -7.57 5.58
CA VAL A 746 -39.47 -6.95 4.52
C VAL A 746 -39.31 -7.93 3.34
N THR A 747 -40.40 -8.14 2.60
CA THR A 747 -40.45 -9.03 1.42
C THR A 747 -39.95 -8.33 0.15
N MET A 748 -39.73 -9.11 -0.93
CA MET A 748 -39.35 -8.58 -2.24
C MET A 748 -40.41 -7.70 -2.90
N THR A 749 -41.62 -7.61 -2.33
CA THR A 749 -42.73 -6.77 -2.83
C THR A 749 -42.89 -5.47 -2.04
N THR A 750 -42.07 -5.24 -1.02
CA THR A 750 -42.07 -3.95 -0.29
C THR A 750 -41.55 -2.83 -1.18
N PRO A 751 -41.93 -1.55 -0.95
CA PRO A 751 -41.75 -0.49 -1.94
C PRO A 751 -40.31 -0.34 -2.47
N PHE A 752 -39.33 -0.21 -1.58
CA PHE A 752 -37.93 -0.09 -2.00
C PHE A 752 -37.33 -1.38 -2.61
N MET A 753 -37.79 -2.57 -2.19
CA MET A 753 -37.34 -3.84 -2.77
C MET A 753 -37.91 -4.07 -4.17
N ASP A 754 -39.18 -3.69 -4.39
CA ASP A 754 -39.81 -3.75 -5.71
C ASP A 754 -39.16 -2.75 -6.68
N ALA A 755 -38.90 -1.52 -6.21
CA ALA A 755 -38.15 -0.51 -6.98
C ALA A 755 -36.76 -1.02 -7.37
N TYR A 756 -36.04 -1.63 -6.42
CA TYR A 756 -34.75 -2.27 -6.65
C TYR A 756 -34.81 -3.36 -7.73
N VAL A 757 -35.76 -4.29 -7.63
CA VAL A 757 -35.95 -5.37 -8.63
C VAL A 757 -36.25 -4.81 -10.01
N ARG A 758 -37.22 -3.88 -10.11
CA ARG A 758 -37.60 -3.29 -11.40
C ARG A 758 -36.45 -2.52 -12.04
N LEU A 759 -35.70 -1.75 -11.25
CA LEU A 759 -34.53 -1.01 -11.73
C LEU A 759 -33.43 -1.96 -12.21
N LEU A 760 -33.13 -3.02 -11.47
CA LEU A 760 -32.10 -3.99 -11.85
C LEU A 760 -32.43 -4.66 -13.18
N ILE A 761 -33.66 -5.16 -13.35
CA ILE A 761 -34.09 -5.80 -14.60
C ILE A 761 -33.99 -4.81 -15.77
N LYS A 762 -34.54 -3.60 -15.62
CA LYS A 762 -34.46 -2.55 -16.65
C LYS A 762 -33.01 -2.27 -17.04
N THR A 763 -32.14 -2.08 -16.05
CA THR A 763 -30.73 -1.73 -16.26
C THR A 763 -29.99 -2.85 -16.99
N CYS A 764 -30.05 -4.08 -16.47
CA CYS A 764 -29.42 -5.25 -17.09
C CYS A 764 -29.88 -5.45 -18.53
N HIS A 765 -31.20 -5.44 -18.76
CA HIS A 765 -31.76 -5.70 -20.07
C HIS A 765 -31.45 -4.57 -21.03
N ARG A 766 -31.47 -3.30 -20.61
CA ARG A 766 -30.97 -2.16 -21.41
C ARG A 766 -29.53 -2.38 -21.87
N ARG A 767 -28.67 -2.93 -21.00
CA ARG A 767 -27.26 -3.20 -21.32
C ARG A 767 -26.99 -4.56 -21.96
N GLY A 768 -28.02 -5.38 -22.18
CA GLY A 768 -27.88 -6.66 -22.88
C GLY A 768 -27.25 -7.78 -22.04
N VAL A 769 -27.30 -7.67 -20.70
CA VAL A 769 -26.77 -8.65 -19.75
C VAL A 769 -27.88 -9.22 -18.87
N HIS A 770 -27.61 -10.34 -18.18
CA HIS A 770 -28.63 -11.01 -17.39
C HIS A 770 -29.09 -10.24 -16.15
N ALA A 771 -30.37 -10.36 -15.80
CA ALA A 771 -30.96 -9.97 -14.53
C ALA A 771 -31.37 -11.20 -13.73
N MET A 772 -30.56 -11.59 -12.74
CA MET A 772 -30.80 -12.78 -11.93
C MET A 772 -31.69 -12.48 -10.71
N GLY A 773 -32.64 -13.36 -10.41
CA GLY A 773 -33.54 -13.30 -9.26
C GLY A 773 -32.88 -13.74 -7.96
N GLY A 774 -33.69 -13.86 -6.90
CA GLY A 774 -33.24 -14.12 -5.53
C GLY A 774 -33.28 -15.58 -5.11
N MET A 775 -32.86 -15.81 -3.86
CA MET A 775 -32.70 -17.14 -3.24
C MET A 775 -34.02 -17.75 -2.76
N ALA A 776 -34.26 -19.02 -3.09
CA ALA A 776 -35.15 -19.90 -2.32
C ALA A 776 -34.33 -20.89 -1.48
N ALA A 777 -34.25 -20.62 -0.19
CA ALA A 777 -33.42 -21.37 0.77
C ALA A 777 -34.13 -22.56 1.45
N GLN A 778 -35.35 -22.89 1.02
CA GLN A 778 -36.19 -23.86 1.71
C GLN A 778 -35.61 -25.28 1.66
N ILE A 779 -35.53 -25.95 2.82
CA ILE A 779 -35.18 -27.37 2.91
C ILE A 779 -36.48 -28.17 3.00
N PRO A 780 -36.69 -29.19 2.13
CA PRO A 780 -37.89 -30.01 2.20
C PRO A 780 -38.14 -30.64 3.57
N ILE A 781 -39.35 -30.48 4.09
CA ILE A 781 -39.76 -30.94 5.42
C ILE A 781 -40.29 -32.37 5.32
N LYS A 782 -39.43 -33.36 5.57
CA LYS A 782 -39.77 -34.78 5.39
C LYS A 782 -40.84 -35.30 6.36
N ASN A 783 -40.92 -34.71 7.55
CA ASN A 783 -41.75 -35.22 8.65
C ASN A 783 -43.12 -34.53 8.75
N ASP A 784 -43.41 -33.56 7.88
CA ASP A 784 -44.69 -32.84 7.82
C ASP A 784 -45.04 -32.50 6.37
N PRO A 785 -45.82 -33.37 5.67
CA PRO A 785 -46.18 -33.17 4.28
C PRO A 785 -46.97 -31.88 4.02
N LYS A 786 -47.84 -31.46 4.96
CA LYS A 786 -48.66 -30.26 4.79
C LYS A 786 -47.82 -29.00 4.91
N ALA A 787 -46.93 -28.95 5.91
CA ALA A 787 -45.99 -27.84 6.04
C ALA A 787 -45.02 -27.78 4.86
N ASN A 788 -44.60 -28.95 4.35
CA ASN A 788 -43.76 -29.02 3.15
C ASN A 788 -44.48 -28.47 1.92
N GLU A 789 -45.71 -28.89 1.66
CA GLU A 789 -46.51 -28.41 0.52
C GLU A 789 -46.71 -26.88 0.57
N ALA A 790 -47.06 -26.34 1.73
CA ALA A 790 -47.20 -24.90 1.92
C ALA A 790 -45.88 -24.14 1.72
N ALA A 791 -44.75 -24.72 2.13
CA ALA A 791 -43.43 -24.11 1.93
C ALA A 791 -43.00 -24.14 0.45
N ILE A 792 -43.24 -25.25 -0.25
CA ILE A 792 -42.96 -25.39 -1.69
C ILE A 792 -43.86 -24.47 -2.52
N GLU A 793 -45.13 -24.28 -2.14
CA GLU A 793 -46.02 -23.35 -2.84
C GLU A 793 -45.55 -21.90 -2.72
N LYS A 794 -45.03 -21.50 -1.55
CA LYS A 794 -44.38 -20.18 -1.41
C LYS A 794 -43.20 -20.02 -2.37
N VAL A 795 -42.38 -21.07 -2.53
CA VAL A 795 -41.28 -21.07 -3.51
C VAL A 795 -41.83 -20.95 -4.94
N ARG A 796 -42.88 -21.69 -5.31
CA ARG A 796 -43.52 -21.58 -6.64
C ARG A 796 -44.01 -20.17 -6.92
N LEU A 797 -44.76 -19.57 -6.00
CA LEU A 797 -45.31 -18.22 -6.16
C LEU A 797 -44.20 -17.17 -6.29
N ASP A 798 -43.14 -17.28 -5.49
CA ASP A 798 -42.01 -16.36 -5.56
C ASP A 798 -41.25 -16.49 -6.88
N LYS A 799 -40.99 -17.71 -7.36
CA LYS A 799 -40.33 -17.93 -8.66
C LYS A 799 -41.20 -17.50 -9.83
N LEU A 800 -42.52 -17.65 -9.72
CA LEU A 800 -43.47 -17.19 -10.72
C LEU A 800 -43.47 -15.66 -10.81
N ARG A 801 -43.41 -14.97 -9.67
CA ARG A 801 -43.25 -13.51 -9.61
C ARG A 801 -41.96 -13.08 -10.31
N GLU A 802 -40.84 -13.73 -10.04
CA GLU A 802 -39.54 -13.37 -10.61
C GLU A 802 -39.50 -13.50 -12.13
N VAL A 803 -39.91 -14.65 -12.67
CA VAL A 803 -39.90 -14.88 -14.12
C VAL A 803 -40.87 -13.93 -14.83
N LYS A 804 -42.02 -13.62 -14.24
CA LYS A 804 -42.99 -12.64 -14.78
C LYS A 804 -42.51 -11.19 -14.68
N ALA A 805 -41.72 -10.86 -13.67
CA ALA A 805 -41.12 -9.54 -13.54
C ALA A 805 -40.05 -9.28 -14.61
N GLY A 806 -39.42 -10.33 -15.14
CA GLY A 806 -38.40 -10.19 -16.17
C GLY A 806 -37.07 -10.83 -15.82
N HIS A 807 -36.94 -11.56 -14.71
CA HIS A 807 -35.67 -12.20 -14.38
C HIS A 807 -35.32 -13.32 -15.36
N ASP A 808 -34.06 -13.39 -15.79
CA ASP A 808 -33.56 -14.43 -16.69
C ASP A 808 -33.33 -15.77 -15.99
N GLY A 809 -33.23 -15.75 -14.67
CA GLY A 809 -33.05 -16.94 -13.85
C GLY A 809 -33.22 -16.67 -12.37
N THR A 810 -33.11 -17.72 -11.56
CA THR A 810 -33.33 -17.64 -10.11
C THR A 810 -32.38 -18.55 -9.32
N TRP A 811 -32.30 -18.34 -8.01
CA TRP A 811 -31.47 -19.12 -7.10
C TRP A 811 -32.26 -20.10 -6.23
N VAL A 812 -31.64 -21.26 -5.99
CA VAL A 812 -32.04 -22.26 -5.00
C VAL A 812 -30.84 -22.74 -4.18
N ALA A 813 -31.06 -23.05 -2.89
CA ALA A 813 -29.99 -23.56 -2.01
C ALA A 813 -29.97 -25.09 -1.90
N HIS A 814 -31.01 -25.79 -2.38
CA HIS A 814 -31.15 -27.23 -2.22
C HIS A 814 -31.49 -27.93 -3.55
N PRO A 815 -30.85 -29.07 -3.89
CA PRO A 815 -31.10 -29.79 -5.15
C PRO A 815 -32.58 -30.13 -5.40
N ASP A 816 -33.33 -30.49 -4.35
CA ASP A 816 -34.75 -30.84 -4.49
C ASP A 816 -35.63 -29.65 -4.97
N LEU A 817 -35.18 -28.41 -4.80
CA LEU A 817 -35.88 -27.22 -5.29
C LEU A 817 -35.58 -26.90 -6.76
N VAL A 818 -34.53 -27.49 -7.33
CA VAL A 818 -34.12 -27.23 -8.72
C VAL A 818 -35.26 -27.56 -9.68
N LYS A 819 -35.89 -28.73 -9.51
CA LYS A 819 -37.02 -29.13 -10.36
C LYS A 819 -38.21 -28.16 -10.24
N VAL A 820 -38.55 -27.77 -9.01
CA VAL A 820 -39.67 -26.84 -8.76
C VAL A 820 -39.45 -25.50 -9.46
N ALA A 821 -38.26 -24.93 -9.33
CA ALA A 821 -37.90 -23.68 -9.99
C ALA A 821 -37.83 -23.84 -11.53
N LEU A 822 -37.27 -24.95 -12.02
CA LEU A 822 -37.19 -25.25 -13.44
C LEU A 822 -38.57 -25.36 -14.08
N ASP A 823 -39.51 -26.04 -13.44
CA ASP A 823 -40.86 -26.22 -13.98
C ASP A 823 -41.55 -24.84 -14.16
N ILE A 824 -41.44 -23.95 -13.18
CA ILE A 824 -41.95 -22.57 -13.26
C ILE A 824 -41.29 -21.76 -14.38
N PHE A 825 -39.96 -21.79 -14.45
CA PHE A 825 -39.22 -21.05 -15.46
C PHE A 825 -39.45 -21.63 -16.87
N ASN A 826 -39.48 -22.95 -17.04
CA ASN A 826 -39.78 -23.58 -18.34
C ASN A 826 -41.20 -23.27 -18.83
N GLU A 827 -42.16 -23.14 -17.91
CA GLU A 827 -43.53 -22.76 -18.24
C GLU A 827 -43.61 -21.33 -18.79
N ASN A 828 -42.87 -20.38 -18.20
CA ASN A 828 -43.01 -18.94 -18.49
C ASN A 828 -41.88 -18.36 -19.38
N LEU A 829 -40.72 -19.01 -19.44
CA LEU A 829 -39.52 -18.60 -20.19
C LEU A 829 -39.19 -19.65 -21.27
N LYS A 830 -39.70 -19.41 -22.48
CA LYS A 830 -39.54 -20.31 -23.65
C LYS A 830 -38.21 -20.15 -24.37
N THR A 831 -37.61 -18.97 -24.27
CA THR A 831 -36.27 -18.65 -24.75
C THR A 831 -35.20 -19.05 -23.72
N PRO A 832 -33.91 -19.03 -24.08
CA PRO A 832 -32.83 -19.27 -23.11
C PRO A 832 -32.78 -18.23 -21.97
N ASN A 833 -33.21 -17.00 -22.26
CA ASN A 833 -33.26 -15.86 -21.36
C ASN A 833 -34.28 -14.85 -21.92
N GLN A 834 -34.55 -13.78 -21.19
CA GLN A 834 -35.50 -12.72 -21.54
C GLN A 834 -34.88 -11.31 -21.53
N ILE A 835 -33.57 -11.23 -21.81
CA ILE A 835 -32.81 -9.97 -21.98
C ILE A 835 -33.47 -9.01 -23.00
N TYR A 836 -34.26 -9.53 -23.95
CA TYR A 836 -35.02 -8.73 -24.91
C TYR A 836 -36.20 -7.97 -24.29
N VAL A 837 -36.63 -8.29 -23.07
CA VAL A 837 -37.70 -7.60 -22.34
C VAL A 837 -37.14 -6.34 -21.66
N ARG A 838 -37.03 -5.23 -22.41
CA ARG A 838 -36.28 -4.03 -21.98
C ARG A 838 -36.89 -3.24 -20.81
N ARG A 839 -38.17 -3.47 -20.47
CA ARG A 839 -38.88 -2.79 -19.37
C ARG A 839 -38.83 -1.24 -19.48
N GLU A 840 -39.03 -0.69 -20.67
CA GLU A 840 -38.93 0.76 -20.92
C GLU A 840 -39.94 1.58 -20.10
N GLU A 841 -41.07 0.97 -19.72
CA GLU A 841 -42.11 1.59 -18.89
C GLU A 841 -41.69 1.80 -17.43
N VAL A 842 -40.63 1.12 -16.97
CA VAL A 842 -40.16 1.24 -15.60
C VAL A 842 -39.46 2.59 -15.41
N ASN A 843 -39.96 3.40 -14.48
CA ASN A 843 -39.24 4.55 -13.96
C ASN A 843 -39.05 4.38 -12.45
N VAL A 844 -37.81 4.48 -11.98
CA VAL A 844 -37.43 4.32 -10.57
C VAL A 844 -36.55 5.50 -10.20
N THR A 845 -36.99 6.26 -9.21
CA THR A 845 -36.25 7.41 -8.66
C THR A 845 -35.39 6.98 -7.48
N ALA A 846 -34.47 7.84 -7.06
CA ALA A 846 -33.70 7.63 -5.84
C ALA A 846 -34.59 7.49 -4.59
N LEU A 847 -35.68 8.26 -4.53
CA LEU A 847 -36.64 8.19 -3.42
C LEU A 847 -37.36 6.83 -3.37
N ASP A 848 -37.65 6.22 -4.53
CA ASP A 848 -38.26 4.89 -4.56
C ASP A 848 -37.34 3.84 -3.94
N LEU A 849 -36.03 3.90 -4.23
CA LEU A 849 -35.01 3.01 -3.63
C LEU A 849 -34.81 3.23 -2.13
N LEU A 850 -35.22 4.39 -1.61
CA LEU A 850 -35.12 4.76 -0.20
C LEU A 850 -36.46 4.64 0.54
N ASN A 851 -37.53 4.22 -0.14
CA ASN A 851 -38.87 4.17 0.44
C ASN A 851 -39.04 2.96 1.38
N THR A 852 -38.63 3.14 2.63
CA THR A 852 -38.76 2.15 3.71
C THR A 852 -40.12 2.19 4.41
N ASN A 853 -41.15 2.80 3.81
CA ASN A 853 -42.51 2.78 4.36
C ASN A 853 -43.14 1.39 4.16
N ILE A 854 -42.99 0.52 5.16
CA ILE A 854 -43.37 -0.89 5.10
C ILE A 854 -44.48 -1.14 6.12
N SER A 855 -45.58 -1.74 5.68
CA SER A 855 -46.57 -2.31 6.60
C SER A 855 -45.97 -3.52 7.31
N GLY A 856 -45.54 -3.35 8.55
CA GLY A 856 -44.93 -4.41 9.34
C GLY A 856 -44.90 -4.05 10.82
N SER A 857 -44.53 -5.01 11.66
CA SER A 857 -44.40 -4.80 13.10
C SER A 857 -43.06 -5.30 13.61
N ILE A 858 -42.62 -4.77 14.75
CA ILE A 858 -41.48 -5.32 15.49
C ILE A 858 -42.08 -6.14 16.62
N THR A 859 -41.78 -7.42 16.69
CA THR A 859 -42.41 -8.33 17.67
C THR A 859 -41.37 -8.98 18.59
N GLU A 860 -41.75 -9.36 19.81
CA GLU A 860 -40.84 -10.15 20.66
C GLU A 860 -40.49 -11.49 20.00
N LYS A 861 -41.43 -12.06 19.23
CA LYS A 861 -41.19 -13.28 18.43
C LYS A 861 -40.10 -13.05 17.38
N GLY A 862 -40.12 -11.93 16.66
CA GLY A 862 -39.10 -11.54 15.69
C GLY A 862 -37.73 -11.36 16.35
N ILE A 863 -37.70 -10.69 17.52
CA ILE A 863 -36.49 -10.53 18.33
C ILE A 863 -35.88 -11.89 18.71
N ARG A 864 -36.67 -12.79 19.32
CA ARG A 864 -36.19 -14.13 19.71
C ARG A 864 -35.77 -14.97 18.50
N GLY A 865 -36.48 -14.83 17.38
CA GLY A 865 -36.12 -15.48 16.13
C GLY A 865 -34.74 -15.04 15.62
N ASN A 866 -34.46 -13.73 15.61
CA ASN A 866 -33.15 -13.19 15.23
C ASN A 866 -32.05 -13.62 16.21
N ILE A 867 -32.34 -13.65 17.52
CA ILE A 867 -31.41 -14.15 18.53
C ILE A 867 -31.06 -15.62 18.29
N SER A 868 -32.06 -16.47 18.13
CA SER A 868 -31.90 -17.91 17.92
C SER A 868 -31.11 -18.23 16.65
N VAL A 869 -31.46 -17.59 15.53
CA VAL A 869 -30.77 -17.80 14.25
C VAL A 869 -29.34 -17.26 14.30
N GLY A 870 -29.13 -16.06 14.82
CA GLY A 870 -27.79 -15.46 14.95
C GLY A 870 -26.85 -16.29 15.82
N LEU A 871 -27.32 -16.74 17.00
CA LEU A 871 -26.55 -17.64 17.89
C LEU A 871 -26.16 -18.94 17.19
N THR A 872 -27.13 -19.62 16.59
CA THR A 872 -26.93 -20.94 15.96
C THR A 872 -25.99 -20.85 14.77
N TYR A 873 -26.13 -19.80 13.95
CA TYR A 873 -25.27 -19.57 12.80
C TYR A 873 -23.84 -19.25 13.24
N ILE A 874 -23.64 -18.29 14.15
CA ILE A 874 -22.31 -17.91 14.65
C ILE A 874 -21.59 -19.12 15.26
N GLU A 875 -22.30 -19.92 16.05
CA GLU A 875 -21.75 -21.15 16.64
C GLU A 875 -21.28 -22.14 15.58
N SER A 876 -22.10 -22.38 14.55
CA SER A 876 -21.76 -23.29 13.46
C SER A 876 -20.59 -22.78 12.62
N TRP A 877 -20.56 -21.47 12.36
CA TRP A 877 -19.48 -20.80 11.63
C TRP A 877 -18.15 -20.91 12.38
N LEU A 878 -18.16 -20.74 13.72
CA LEU A 878 -17.00 -20.94 14.59
C LEU A 878 -16.49 -22.40 14.62
N ARG A 879 -17.32 -23.36 14.21
CA ARG A 879 -16.93 -24.77 14.00
C ARG A 879 -16.48 -25.06 12.56
N GLY A 880 -16.39 -24.04 11.70
CA GLY A 880 -15.98 -24.19 10.30
C GLY A 880 -17.13 -24.53 9.34
N LEU A 881 -18.40 -24.35 9.74
CA LEU A 881 -19.58 -24.60 8.92
C LEU A 881 -20.30 -23.28 8.58
N GLY A 882 -20.20 -22.83 7.33
CA GLY A 882 -20.83 -21.59 6.86
C GLY A 882 -22.21 -21.75 6.20
N CYS A 883 -22.61 -22.98 5.87
CA CYS A 883 -23.88 -23.32 5.23
C CYS A 883 -24.67 -24.21 6.20
N VAL A 884 -25.69 -23.63 6.85
CA VAL A 884 -26.25 -24.20 8.08
C VAL A 884 -27.77 -24.38 7.95
N PRO A 885 -28.30 -25.61 8.12
CA PRO A 885 -29.74 -25.82 8.17
C PRO A 885 -30.30 -25.33 9.52
N ILE A 886 -31.09 -24.24 9.50
CA ILE A 886 -31.75 -23.67 10.69
C ILE A 886 -33.24 -23.52 10.37
N HIS A 887 -34.12 -24.10 11.20
CA HIS A 887 -35.57 -24.04 11.02
C HIS A 887 -36.07 -24.42 9.60
N ASN A 888 -35.46 -25.43 8.97
CA ASN A 888 -35.73 -25.88 7.60
C ASN A 888 -35.41 -24.84 6.51
N LEU A 889 -34.50 -23.90 6.80
CA LEU A 889 -33.89 -23.00 5.83
C LEU A 889 -32.38 -23.27 5.79
N MET A 890 -31.79 -23.20 4.61
CA MET A 890 -30.35 -23.24 4.44
C MET A 890 -29.80 -21.82 4.59
N GLU A 891 -29.27 -21.51 5.76
CA GLU A 891 -28.82 -20.16 6.11
C GLU A 891 -27.33 -19.98 5.86
N ASP A 892 -26.96 -18.75 5.48
CA ASP A 892 -25.60 -18.26 5.26
C ASP A 892 -25.32 -17.03 6.15
N ALA A 893 -24.15 -16.41 5.97
CA ALA A 893 -23.71 -15.32 6.85
C ALA A 893 -24.64 -14.09 6.78
N ALA A 894 -25.21 -13.79 5.61
CA ALA A 894 -26.15 -12.69 5.43
C ALA A 894 -27.36 -12.81 6.39
N THR A 895 -27.84 -14.03 6.70
CA THR A 895 -28.92 -14.23 7.66
C THR A 895 -28.50 -13.83 9.08
N ALA A 896 -27.27 -14.15 9.50
CA ALA A 896 -26.75 -13.72 10.80
C ALA A 896 -26.52 -12.19 10.83
N GLU A 897 -26.06 -11.61 9.73
CA GLU A 897 -25.83 -10.17 9.58
C GLU A 897 -27.12 -9.35 9.73
N ILE A 898 -28.19 -9.73 9.01
CA ILE A 898 -29.48 -9.05 9.16
C ILE A 898 -30.05 -9.28 10.57
N SER A 899 -29.92 -10.48 11.13
CA SER A 899 -30.43 -10.80 12.46
C SER A 899 -29.80 -9.93 13.54
N ARG A 900 -28.46 -9.81 13.58
CA ARG A 900 -27.80 -8.93 14.55
C ARG A 900 -28.10 -7.45 14.29
N SER A 901 -28.21 -7.05 13.01
CA SER A 901 -28.34 -5.65 12.63
C SER A 901 -29.73 -5.10 12.99
N GLN A 902 -30.78 -5.89 12.84
CA GLN A 902 -32.11 -5.52 13.32
C GLN A 902 -32.15 -5.32 14.82
N LEU A 903 -31.59 -6.28 15.58
CA LEU A 903 -31.52 -6.18 17.04
C LEU A 903 -30.76 -4.93 17.48
N TRP A 904 -29.61 -4.67 16.85
CA TRP A 904 -28.84 -3.45 17.07
C TRP A 904 -29.63 -2.19 16.75
N GLN A 905 -30.31 -2.14 15.60
CA GLN A 905 -31.07 -0.96 15.15
C GLN A 905 -32.22 -0.65 16.09
N TRP A 906 -32.95 -1.68 16.52
CA TRP A 906 -34.08 -1.53 17.44
C TRP A 906 -33.63 -1.04 18.82
N ALA A 907 -32.51 -1.55 19.34
CA ALA A 907 -31.92 -1.04 20.58
C ALA A 907 -31.39 0.39 20.43
N LYS A 908 -30.73 0.70 19.31
CA LYS A 908 -30.16 2.03 19.03
C LYS A 908 -31.21 3.13 19.07
N HIS A 909 -32.34 2.89 18.42
CA HIS A 909 -33.44 3.86 18.28
C HIS A 909 -34.50 3.73 19.38
N GLY A 910 -34.38 2.74 20.27
CA GLY A 910 -35.27 2.55 21.41
C GLY A 910 -36.73 2.33 21.01
N VAL A 911 -36.94 1.57 19.93
CA VAL A 911 -38.27 1.30 19.36
C VAL A 911 -39.15 0.48 20.29
N ARG A 912 -40.45 0.49 20.04
CA ARG A 912 -41.41 -0.34 20.78
C ARG A 912 -41.86 -1.52 19.93
N THR A 913 -41.97 -2.68 20.56
CA THR A 913 -42.61 -3.83 19.94
C THR A 913 -44.12 -3.62 19.83
N SER A 914 -44.82 -4.42 19.03
CA SER A 914 -46.29 -4.42 18.94
C SER A 914 -46.96 -4.72 20.28
N GLU A 915 -46.27 -5.44 21.18
CA GLU A 915 -46.73 -5.69 22.55
C GLU A 915 -46.44 -4.52 23.52
N GLY A 916 -45.93 -3.39 23.02
CA GLY A 916 -45.68 -2.16 23.78
C GLY A 916 -44.34 -2.12 24.54
N LYS A 917 -43.54 -3.19 24.50
CA LYS A 917 -42.24 -3.26 25.17
C LYS A 917 -41.20 -2.42 24.44
N LYS A 918 -40.47 -1.58 25.17
CA LYS A 918 -39.34 -0.82 24.59
C LYS A 918 -38.15 -1.76 24.42
N VAL A 919 -37.55 -1.78 23.24
CA VAL A 919 -36.34 -2.56 22.96
C VAL A 919 -35.14 -1.79 23.52
N THR A 920 -34.54 -2.31 24.59
CA THR A 920 -33.31 -1.75 25.21
C THR A 920 -32.18 -2.78 25.16
N PRO A 921 -30.91 -2.36 25.35
CA PRO A 921 -29.78 -3.28 25.40
C PRO A 921 -29.95 -4.35 26.49
N GLU A 922 -30.42 -3.97 27.67
CA GLU A 922 -30.64 -4.87 28.81
C GLU A 922 -31.75 -5.89 28.49
N TYR A 923 -32.80 -5.45 27.80
CA TYR A 923 -33.86 -6.33 27.36
C TYR A 923 -33.34 -7.39 26.38
N LEU A 924 -32.57 -6.98 25.37
CA LEU A 924 -32.00 -7.91 24.40
C LEU A 924 -31.00 -8.89 25.02
N LEU A 925 -30.14 -8.43 25.93
CA LEU A 925 -29.20 -9.30 26.65
C LEU A 925 -29.92 -10.32 27.53
N LYS A 926 -31.01 -9.92 28.20
CA LYS A 926 -31.86 -10.86 28.94
C LYS A 926 -32.46 -11.93 28.02
N LEU A 927 -33.00 -11.53 26.87
CA LEU A 927 -33.56 -12.47 25.90
C LEU A 927 -32.47 -13.40 25.32
N LEU A 928 -31.26 -12.89 25.10
CA LEU A 928 -30.10 -13.67 24.67
C LEU A 928 -29.74 -14.76 25.68
N ASP A 929 -29.76 -14.44 26.98
CA ASP A 929 -29.55 -15.41 28.05
C ASP A 929 -30.64 -16.48 28.09
N GLU A 930 -31.91 -16.08 27.96
CA GLU A 930 -33.04 -17.00 27.93
C GLU A 930 -32.97 -17.97 26.73
N GLU A 931 -32.63 -17.48 25.54
CA GLU A 931 -32.46 -18.34 24.36
C GLU A 931 -31.26 -19.28 24.51
N LEU A 932 -30.16 -18.83 25.11
CA LEU A 932 -29.01 -19.70 25.38
C LEU A 932 -29.37 -20.85 26.34
N VAL A 933 -30.14 -20.57 27.40
CA VAL A 933 -30.62 -21.59 28.34
C VAL A 933 -31.50 -22.62 27.64
N LYS A 934 -32.31 -22.21 26.65
CA LYS A 934 -33.10 -23.17 25.84
C LYS A 934 -32.19 -24.08 25.02
N VAL A 935 -31.15 -23.52 24.39
CA VAL A 935 -30.17 -24.31 23.62
C VAL A 935 -29.43 -25.29 24.52
N GLU A 936 -29.01 -24.87 25.71
CA GLU A 936 -28.36 -25.75 26.69
C GLU A 936 -29.26 -26.93 27.10
N LYS A 937 -30.55 -26.66 27.37
CA LYS A 937 -31.54 -27.72 27.66
C LYS A 937 -31.75 -28.68 26.49
N GLN A 938 -31.74 -28.18 25.25
CA GLN A 938 -31.94 -29.00 24.06
C GLN A 938 -30.75 -29.90 23.75
N LEU A 939 -29.51 -29.39 23.92
CA LEU A 939 -28.29 -30.15 23.63
C LEU A 939 -27.87 -31.08 24.78
N GLY A 940 -28.26 -30.73 26.02
CA GLY A 940 -27.78 -31.36 27.23
C GLY A 940 -26.37 -30.87 27.65
N PRO A 941 -25.99 -31.03 28.94
CA PRO A 941 -24.78 -30.40 29.48
C PRO A 941 -23.48 -30.75 28.74
N GLN A 942 -23.32 -32.02 28.35
CA GLN A 942 -22.11 -32.50 27.69
C GLN A 942 -21.92 -31.86 26.30
N ASN A 943 -22.93 -31.94 25.43
CA ASN A 943 -22.85 -31.38 24.08
C ASN A 943 -22.80 -29.85 24.10
N PHE A 944 -23.48 -29.22 25.07
CA PHE A 944 -23.38 -27.77 25.22
C PHE A 944 -21.97 -27.34 25.62
N SER A 945 -21.33 -28.05 26.56
CA SER A 945 -19.97 -27.73 27.02
C SER A 945 -18.90 -27.86 25.93
N SER A 946 -19.09 -28.75 24.96
CA SER A 946 -18.17 -28.94 23.82
C SER A 946 -18.49 -28.06 22.61
N SER A 947 -19.65 -27.39 22.62
CA SER A 947 -20.07 -26.46 21.57
C SER A 947 -19.34 -25.12 21.63
N LYS A 948 -19.60 -24.24 20.65
CA LYS A 948 -19.10 -22.86 20.65
C LYS A 948 -20.16 -21.83 21.10
N TYR A 949 -21.30 -22.25 21.67
CA TYR A 949 -22.42 -21.35 21.98
C TYR A 949 -22.06 -20.24 22.99
N VAL A 950 -21.22 -20.53 23.99
CA VAL A 950 -20.74 -19.52 24.96
C VAL A 950 -19.92 -18.44 24.25
N LEU A 951 -19.07 -18.83 23.30
CA LEU A 951 -18.27 -17.92 22.50
C LEU A 951 -19.16 -17.11 21.53
N ALA A 952 -20.11 -17.77 20.87
CA ALA A 952 -21.08 -17.13 19.99
C ALA A 952 -21.90 -16.06 20.73
N LYS A 953 -22.40 -16.37 21.94
CA LYS A 953 -23.07 -15.40 22.82
C LYS A 953 -22.20 -14.19 23.09
N ARG A 954 -20.91 -14.38 23.43
CA ARG A 954 -19.99 -13.28 23.76
C ARG A 954 -19.90 -12.26 22.62
N TYR A 955 -19.71 -12.74 21.39
CA TYR A 955 -19.65 -11.87 20.21
C TYR A 955 -21.00 -11.23 19.89
N MET A 956 -22.08 -12.01 19.95
CA MET A 956 -23.42 -11.49 19.67
C MET A 956 -23.86 -10.42 20.67
N ALA A 957 -23.57 -10.60 21.96
CA ALA A 957 -23.93 -9.66 23.02
C ALA A 957 -23.43 -8.24 22.76
N ASN A 958 -22.18 -8.08 22.30
CA ASN A 958 -21.62 -6.77 21.99
C ASN A 958 -22.29 -6.13 20.78
N GLN A 959 -22.71 -6.93 19.81
CA GLN A 959 -23.21 -6.49 18.51
C GLN A 959 -24.72 -6.21 18.45
N ILE A 960 -25.48 -6.47 19.52
CA ILE A 960 -26.94 -6.23 19.55
C ILE A 960 -27.34 -5.06 20.46
N THR A 961 -26.40 -4.41 21.14
CA THR A 961 -26.70 -3.40 22.18
C THR A 961 -26.97 -1.98 21.63
N GLY A 962 -26.90 -1.76 20.32
CA GLY A 962 -27.02 -0.41 19.74
C GLY A 962 -25.81 0.51 20.00
N LYS A 963 -24.72 0.01 20.62
CA LYS A 963 -23.49 0.78 20.91
C LYS A 963 -22.41 0.52 19.87
N GLU A 964 -21.84 -0.68 19.87
CA GLU A 964 -20.81 -1.10 18.92
C GLU A 964 -21.46 -1.73 17.68
N TYR A 965 -20.92 -1.44 16.51
CA TYR A 965 -21.38 -2.02 15.25
C TYR A 965 -20.19 -2.38 14.37
N ALA A 966 -19.86 -3.66 14.30
CA ALA A 966 -18.89 -4.19 13.36
C ALA A 966 -19.45 -4.09 11.94
N GLU A 967 -18.60 -3.75 10.96
CA GLU A 967 -19.02 -3.67 9.56
C GLU A 967 -19.53 -5.03 9.07
N PHE A 968 -18.85 -6.11 9.46
CA PHE A 968 -19.23 -7.50 9.19
C PHE A 968 -18.91 -8.39 10.39
N ILE A 969 -19.81 -9.32 10.73
CA ILE A 969 -19.60 -10.31 11.80
C ILE A 969 -18.47 -11.28 11.45
N THR A 970 -18.30 -11.60 10.16
CA THR A 970 -17.24 -12.50 9.68
C THR A 970 -15.86 -11.95 9.99
N THR A 971 -15.64 -10.64 9.81
CA THR A 971 -14.37 -9.98 10.13
C THR A 971 -14.09 -10.03 11.63
N LEU A 972 -15.12 -9.85 12.46
CA LEU A 972 -15.02 -9.92 13.92
C LEU A 972 -14.66 -11.33 14.41
N LEU A 973 -15.23 -12.35 13.79
CA LEU A 973 -15.06 -13.75 14.21
C LEU A 973 -13.83 -14.43 13.58
N TYR A 974 -13.24 -13.86 12.53
CA TYR A 974 -12.26 -14.56 11.71
C TYR A 974 -11.02 -15.03 12.48
N ASP A 975 -10.57 -14.27 13.48
CA ASP A 975 -9.43 -14.65 14.31
C ASP A 975 -9.67 -15.93 15.12
N GLU A 976 -10.91 -16.23 15.50
CA GLU A 976 -11.26 -17.44 16.27
C GLU A 976 -11.12 -18.73 15.44
N ILE A 977 -11.16 -18.61 14.12
CA ILE A 977 -11.04 -19.74 13.18
C ILE A 977 -9.75 -19.68 12.34
N THR A 978 -8.89 -18.70 12.62
CA THR A 978 -7.58 -18.56 11.97
C THR A 978 -6.55 -19.39 12.75
N THR A 979 -5.86 -20.29 12.05
CA THR A 979 -4.86 -21.18 12.66
C THR A 979 -3.50 -20.95 12.00
N ILE A 980 -2.62 -20.24 12.71
CA ILE A 980 -1.28 -19.89 12.25
C ILE A 980 -0.24 -20.76 12.99
N GLN A 981 0.72 -21.32 12.25
CA GLN A 981 1.92 -21.98 12.75
C GLN A 981 3.17 -21.23 12.28
N ASN A 982 4.31 -21.42 12.98
CA ASN A 982 5.59 -20.85 12.56
C ASN A 982 6.01 -21.45 11.20
N LYS A 983 6.03 -20.63 10.14
CA LYS A 983 6.48 -20.90 8.75
C LYS A 983 6.28 -22.36 8.27
N ALA A 984 5.26 -22.60 7.45
CA ALA A 984 5.16 -23.88 6.75
C ALA A 984 6.34 -24.05 5.76
N LYS A 985 6.96 -25.23 5.74
CA LYS A 985 7.88 -25.62 4.65
C LYS A 985 7.02 -25.99 3.44
N LEU A 986 6.85 -25.04 2.52
CA LEU A 986 6.30 -25.27 1.18
C LEU A 986 7.32 -25.98 0.28
#